data_AF-A0A933E6F1-F1
#
_entry.id   AF-A0A933E6F1-F1
#
_cell.length_a   1.000
_cell.length_b   1.000
_cell.length_c   1.000
_cell.angle_alpha   90.00
_cell.angle_beta   90.00
_cell.angle_gamma   90.00
#
_symmetry.space_group_name_H-M   'P 1'
#
loop_
_entity.id
_entity.type
_entity.pdbx_description
1 polymer ?
#
loop_
_entity_poly.entity_id
_entity_poly.type
_entity_poly.pdbx_seq_one_letter_code
_entity_poly.pdbx_strand_id
1 'polypeptide(L)'
;MNADGPLRRRWIFLLLLVVVGCGGETILRLPEGSENISAPFPQFPQSESPETITNPIAAAITLANGGAILEKDWVKDEFLVQFHNAVWELPEGKDVARLDELKNINPEIKTIFEEQGVYQVRLLFNVDRVLEESRGKYPAYRWRKLRESLPTLRHRYLLYLEDERRLEDLKSRLDARGDVKTTSYNYIETASRILPKTPNDGLYRFQWGLPFIGANRAWRLATDAGGVLVGVTDGGFQEDHNDLAGNVVIHDDPVDGDTEPTTAWPECNNHGTHVAGIIGAVGNNNRGVSGVFWSGRLALYRKGTHNVIVDPVTGAQVFSCYSTGAASEAAIAAAVADGVDIINNSYTYGAWMINDVQAIQNTVLFVNAAGNTPAGGIDIDNTTDPDFVAYRNFAALPNTLQVANATNTEARQFTSNFGAVSVHLAAPGTGIRSTIPTNAYGNMTGTSMAAPMVTGVAALAWSQCPALTVAQIRQILLDTATPNGNWTGLTVTGAIVNALGAVGRAMTDCAPNDDVDGDGLTDEEEGGFGTDPVDPDTDGDGFWDGWEIEFGFNPLVPDNPLPIILSLLLEESGSDGGGTTSEFDEDGDGIDDRVDNCHLFNPPQTDTDGDGRGDGCDDDADADGICNTPTFGPLSGCRLFAHRFVDNCPFTPNSNQHDLDCDGAGSACDPDESDRTACGGTNWGW
;
A
#
# COMPACT_ATOMS: atom_id res chain seq x y z
N MET A 1 -48.06 -28.35 20.07
CA MET A 1 -47.87 -27.82 21.44
C MET A 1 -46.48 -27.22 21.49
N ASN A 2 -46.41 -25.88 21.57
CA ASN A 2 -45.49 -25.00 22.32
C ASN A 2 -44.23 -25.65 22.96
N ALA A 3 -43.05 -25.03 23.10
CA ALA A 3 -42.51 -23.72 22.75
C ALA A 3 -40.99 -23.67 23.15
N ASP A 4 -40.28 -22.65 22.66
CA ASP A 4 -39.16 -21.88 23.26
C ASP A 4 -37.73 -22.43 23.46
N GLY A 5 -36.75 -21.74 22.84
CA GLY A 5 -35.48 -21.32 23.47
C GLY A 5 -34.15 -21.70 22.79
N PRO A 6 -33.25 -20.73 22.43
CA PRO A 6 -31.97 -20.99 21.75
C PRO A 6 -30.81 -21.32 22.71
N LEU A 7 -29.94 -22.23 22.30
CA LEU A 7 -28.75 -22.67 23.02
C LEU A 7 -27.62 -21.62 22.94
N ARG A 8 -27.31 -20.99 24.09
CA ARG A 8 -26.10 -20.19 24.32
C ARG A 8 -24.83 -21.05 24.19
N ARG A 9 -23.89 -20.66 23.32
CA ARG A 9 -22.53 -21.23 23.26
C ARG A 9 -21.73 -20.77 24.49
N ARG A 10 -21.21 -21.74 25.26
CA ARG A 10 -20.32 -21.54 26.41
C ARG A 10 -18.87 -21.44 25.94
N TRP A 11 -18.18 -20.44 26.44
CA TRP A 11 -16.73 -20.24 26.32
C TRP A 11 -15.97 -21.29 27.15
N ILE A 12 -14.95 -21.91 26.56
CA ILE A 12 -13.97 -22.75 27.26
C ILE A 12 -12.74 -21.87 27.53
N PHE A 13 -12.48 -21.61 28.81
CA PHE A 13 -11.22 -21.06 29.30
C PHE A 13 -10.18 -22.18 29.36
N LEU A 14 -9.04 -22.04 28.68
CA LEU A 14 -7.86 -22.85 28.94
C LEU A 14 -6.97 -22.10 29.94
N LEU A 15 -6.89 -22.63 31.16
CA LEU A 15 -5.92 -22.25 32.19
C LEU A 15 -4.54 -22.76 31.77
N LEU A 16 -3.52 -21.91 31.75
CA LEU A 16 -2.13 -22.35 31.90
C LEU A 16 -1.56 -21.78 33.20
N LEU A 17 -1.15 -22.70 34.08
CA LEU A 17 -0.54 -22.42 35.38
C LEU A 17 0.85 -21.80 35.22
N VAL A 18 1.07 -20.71 35.95
CA VAL A 18 2.39 -20.16 36.28
C VAL A 18 3.07 -21.10 37.26
N VAL A 19 4.22 -21.67 36.90
CA VAL A 19 5.16 -22.27 37.84
C VAL A 19 6.23 -21.23 38.13
N VAL A 20 6.22 -20.71 39.36
CA VAL A 20 7.30 -19.93 39.94
C VAL A 20 8.38 -20.92 40.41
N GLY A 21 9.61 -20.75 39.93
CA GLY A 21 10.76 -21.52 40.39
C GLY A 21 12.05 -20.72 40.23
N CYS A 22 12.55 -20.19 41.35
CA CYS A 22 13.90 -19.64 41.47
C CYS A 22 14.97 -20.70 41.17
N GLY A 23 16.12 -20.21 40.68
CA GLY A 23 17.41 -20.87 40.44
C GLY A 23 17.60 -22.32 40.90
N GLY A 24 17.96 -23.17 39.94
CA GLY A 24 18.52 -24.50 40.17
C GLY A 24 18.48 -25.31 38.88
N GLU A 25 19.65 -25.73 38.39
CA GLU A 25 19.80 -26.62 37.24
C GLU A 25 18.82 -27.80 37.29
N THR A 26 18.08 -28.04 36.21
CA THR A 26 17.43 -29.33 35.99
C THR A 26 17.56 -29.72 34.53
N ILE A 27 18.45 -30.68 34.30
CA ILE A 27 18.65 -31.40 33.04
C ILE A 27 17.38 -32.21 32.74
N LEU A 28 16.72 -31.91 31.62
CA LEU A 28 15.69 -32.79 31.05
C LEU A 28 16.27 -33.53 29.84
N ARG A 29 16.55 -34.82 30.04
CA ARG A 29 16.91 -35.79 28.99
C ARG A 29 15.71 -36.01 28.06
N LEU A 30 15.94 -35.90 26.75
CA LEU A 30 15.02 -36.40 25.73
C LEU A 30 15.07 -37.94 25.70
N PRO A 31 13.93 -38.64 25.52
CA PRO A 31 13.91 -40.07 25.25
C PRO A 31 14.53 -40.41 23.88
N GLU A 32 15.32 -41.49 23.86
CA GLU A 32 15.96 -42.06 22.68
C GLU A 32 14.95 -42.47 21.60
N GLY A 33 15.19 -42.05 20.34
CA GLY A 33 14.50 -42.63 19.19
C GLY A 33 14.20 -41.69 18.02
N SER A 34 15.20 -41.04 17.43
CA SER A 34 15.12 -40.60 16.03
C SER A 34 16.52 -40.58 15.42
N GLU A 35 16.72 -41.43 14.42
CA GLU A 35 17.96 -41.62 13.69
C GLU A 35 18.36 -40.37 12.91
N ASN A 36 19.67 -40.11 12.89
CA ASN A 36 20.33 -39.07 12.10
C ASN A 36 20.09 -39.29 10.60
N ILE A 37 19.54 -38.28 9.92
CA ILE A 37 19.77 -38.08 8.48
C ILE A 37 20.58 -36.81 8.32
N SER A 38 21.90 -36.99 8.22
CA SER A 38 22.83 -36.01 7.69
C SER A 38 22.75 -36.02 6.15
N ALA A 39 22.48 -34.88 5.53
CA ALA A 39 22.71 -34.67 4.11
C ALA A 39 23.49 -33.35 3.89
N PRO A 40 24.41 -33.29 2.92
CA PRO A 40 25.48 -32.30 2.85
C PRO A 40 25.06 -31.00 2.16
N PHE A 41 25.65 -29.88 2.60
CA PHE A 41 25.65 -28.62 1.85
C PHE A 41 26.36 -28.79 0.50
N PRO A 42 25.74 -28.46 -0.65
CA PRO A 42 26.47 -28.32 -1.90
C PRO A 42 27.16 -26.94 -1.98
N GLN A 43 28.44 -26.98 -2.32
CA GLN A 43 29.28 -25.82 -2.64
C GLN A 43 28.83 -25.16 -3.95
N PHE A 44 28.70 -23.84 -3.95
CA PHE A 44 28.55 -23.04 -5.17
C PHE A 44 29.93 -22.83 -5.84
N PRO A 45 30.07 -23.01 -7.17
CA PRO A 45 31.29 -22.64 -7.88
C PRO A 45 31.40 -21.12 -8.06
N GLN A 46 32.64 -20.64 -7.93
CA GLN A 46 33.04 -19.26 -8.19
C GLN A 46 33.24 -18.94 -9.68
N SER A 47 33.05 -17.65 -9.95
CA SER A 47 33.64 -16.79 -10.99
C SER A 47 33.04 -16.78 -12.40
N GLU A 48 32.51 -15.62 -12.79
CA GLU A 48 33.15 -14.70 -13.74
C GLU A 48 32.81 -13.24 -13.34
N SER A 49 33.73 -12.33 -13.66
CA SER A 49 33.93 -11.00 -13.06
C SER A 49 32.92 -9.91 -13.45
N PRO A 50 32.71 -8.89 -12.59
CA PRO A 50 31.80 -7.76 -12.81
C PRO A 50 32.53 -6.53 -13.39
N GLU A 51 32.01 -5.98 -14.49
CA GLU A 51 32.31 -4.59 -14.88
C GLU A 51 31.17 -3.66 -14.41
N THR A 52 31.52 -2.83 -13.43
CA THR A 52 30.99 -1.47 -13.15
C THR A 52 29.49 -1.27 -12.99
N ILE A 53 29.01 -1.41 -11.75
CA ILE A 53 28.11 -0.44 -11.14
C ILE A 53 28.75 -0.01 -9.81
N THR A 54 29.34 1.18 -9.81
CA THR A 54 29.86 1.83 -8.62
C THR A 54 28.71 2.46 -7.82
N ASN A 55 28.69 2.12 -6.52
CA ASN A 55 27.98 2.78 -5.40
C ASN A 55 26.62 2.15 -4.97
N PRO A 56 26.60 1.28 -3.94
CA PRO A 56 25.38 0.67 -3.39
C PRO A 56 24.65 1.49 -2.31
N ILE A 57 25.15 2.66 -1.89
CA ILE A 57 24.62 3.37 -0.70
C ILE A 57 23.74 4.59 -1.06
N ALA A 58 23.65 4.97 -2.33
CA ALA A 58 22.59 5.87 -2.80
C ALA A 58 21.24 5.16 -3.05
N ALA A 59 21.21 3.82 -2.99
CA ALA A 59 20.01 3.02 -3.27
C ALA A 59 19.27 2.53 -2.01
N ALA A 60 19.86 2.66 -0.82
CA ALA A 60 19.26 2.22 0.44
C ALA A 60 18.63 3.36 1.26
N ILE A 61 18.94 4.63 0.97
CA ILE A 61 18.36 5.79 1.69
C ILE A 61 17.09 6.34 1.01
N THR A 62 16.78 5.91 -0.22
CA THR A 62 15.49 6.21 -0.89
C THR A 62 14.41 5.15 -0.61
N LEU A 63 14.68 4.16 0.25
CA LEU A 63 13.77 3.03 0.54
C LEU A 63 13.26 2.98 2.00
N ALA A 64 13.63 3.94 2.86
CA ALA A 64 13.09 4.04 4.23
C ALA A 64 12.40 5.39 4.52
N ASN A 65 12.63 6.41 3.71
CA ASN A 65 11.79 7.60 3.64
C ASN A 65 11.18 7.66 2.25
N GLY A 66 10.18 6.80 2.02
CA GLY A 66 9.07 7.20 1.16
C GLY A 66 8.49 8.44 1.82
N GLY A 67 9.05 9.60 1.48
CA GLY A 67 8.38 10.87 1.67
C GLY A 67 7.00 10.65 1.09
N ALA A 68 6.04 10.53 1.99
CA ALA A 68 4.67 10.71 1.64
C ALA A 68 4.65 12.09 0.97
N ILE A 69 4.54 12.12 -0.36
CA ILE A 69 3.70 13.14 -0.94
C ILE A 69 2.34 12.76 -0.39
N LEU A 70 2.05 13.27 0.81
CA LEU A 70 0.70 13.42 1.25
C LEU A 70 0.11 14.33 0.18
N GLU A 71 -0.60 13.76 -0.81
CA GLU A 71 -1.80 14.44 -1.27
C GLU A 71 -2.66 14.50 -0.01
N LYS A 72 -2.43 15.54 0.80
CA LYS A 72 -3.34 15.86 1.87
C LYS A 72 -4.56 16.35 1.12
N ASP A 73 -5.59 15.54 0.98
CA ASP A 73 -6.86 16.08 0.51
C ASP A 73 -7.38 17.01 1.63
N TRP A 74 -7.84 18.19 1.23
CA TRP A 74 -8.45 19.17 2.11
C TRP A 74 -9.80 19.58 1.55
N VAL A 75 -10.68 20.04 2.43
CA VAL A 75 -11.99 20.56 2.04
C VAL A 75 -11.76 21.87 1.29
N LYS A 76 -12.20 21.90 0.03
CA LYS A 76 -11.80 22.90 -0.98
C LYS A 76 -12.21 24.33 -0.63
N ASP A 77 -13.17 24.52 0.25
CA ASP A 77 -13.77 25.80 0.63
C ASP A 77 -13.65 26.12 2.13
N GLU A 78 -12.84 25.36 2.87
CA GLU A 78 -12.69 25.50 4.31
C GLU A 78 -11.25 25.75 4.77
N PHE A 79 -11.09 26.68 5.72
CA PHE A 79 -9.78 27.10 6.21
C PHE A 79 -9.72 27.26 7.73
N LEU A 80 -8.63 26.81 8.37
CA LEU A 80 -8.42 26.89 9.80
C LEU A 80 -7.51 28.06 10.18
N VAL A 81 -7.94 28.83 11.18
CA VAL A 81 -7.14 29.92 11.76
C VAL A 81 -7.19 29.91 13.28
N GLN A 82 -6.04 30.14 13.91
CA GLN A 82 -5.92 30.36 15.36
C GLN A 82 -5.34 31.73 15.63
N PHE A 83 -5.97 32.49 16.52
CA PHE A 83 -5.47 33.80 16.97
C PHE A 83 -4.82 33.72 18.34
N HIS A 84 -3.85 34.60 18.60
CA HIS A 84 -3.22 34.75 19.92
C HIS A 84 -4.21 35.26 20.97
N ASN A 85 -5.15 36.12 20.57
CA ASN A 85 -6.20 36.69 21.40
C ASN A 85 -7.53 36.72 20.63
N ALA A 86 -8.66 36.88 21.31
CA ALA A 86 -9.93 37.08 20.62
C ALA A 86 -9.91 38.42 19.84
N VAL A 87 -10.04 38.36 18.51
CA VAL A 87 -10.03 39.53 17.62
C VAL A 87 -11.46 39.95 17.18
N TRP A 88 -12.46 39.11 17.46
CA TRP A 88 -13.90 39.37 17.31
C TRP A 88 -14.71 38.42 18.20
N GLU A 89 -16.02 38.64 18.24
CA GLU A 89 -16.98 37.81 18.98
C GLU A 89 -18.12 37.35 18.07
N LEU A 90 -18.55 36.10 18.26
CA LEU A 90 -19.79 35.57 17.68
C LEU A 90 -21.02 36.13 18.43
N PRO A 91 -22.22 36.16 17.82
CA PRO A 91 -23.45 36.44 18.54
C PRO A 91 -23.64 35.51 19.74
N GLU A 92 -24.23 36.02 20.81
CA GLU A 92 -24.41 35.27 22.06
C GLU A 92 -25.17 33.96 21.81
N GLY A 93 -24.59 32.85 22.29
CA GLY A 93 -25.16 31.51 22.13
C GLY A 93 -24.99 30.88 20.74
N LYS A 94 -24.22 31.48 19.82
CA LYS A 94 -23.92 30.88 18.51
C LYS A 94 -22.48 30.39 18.43
N ASP A 95 -22.30 29.19 17.89
CA ASP A 95 -20.99 28.63 17.50
C ASP A 95 -20.66 28.91 16.02
N VAL A 96 -21.60 29.47 15.25
CA VAL A 96 -21.44 29.83 13.84
C VAL A 96 -22.09 31.20 13.54
N ALA A 97 -21.42 32.06 12.77
CA ALA A 97 -21.97 33.33 12.33
C ALA A 97 -21.51 33.70 10.91
N ARG A 98 -22.37 34.43 10.18
CA ARG A 98 -21.98 35.07 8.92
C ARG A 98 -21.02 36.23 9.18
N LEU A 99 -20.20 36.58 8.19
CA LEU A 99 -19.20 37.64 8.32
C LEU A 99 -19.82 38.99 8.76
N ASP A 100 -21.02 39.32 8.29
CA ASP A 100 -21.77 40.53 8.65
C ASP A 100 -22.33 40.52 10.09
N GLU A 101 -22.41 39.35 10.71
CA GLU A 101 -22.91 39.16 12.08
C GLU A 101 -21.80 39.24 13.14
N LEU A 102 -20.52 39.24 12.73
CA LEU A 102 -19.39 39.30 13.65
C LEU A 102 -19.32 40.66 14.37
N LYS A 103 -19.19 40.60 15.69
CA LYS A 103 -19.10 41.79 16.56
C LYS A 103 -17.64 42.11 16.85
N ASN A 104 -17.33 43.40 16.93
CA ASN A 104 -16.00 43.91 17.30
C ASN A 104 -14.85 43.41 16.41
N ILE A 105 -15.12 42.98 15.18
CA ILE A 105 -14.10 42.52 14.24
C ILE A 105 -13.13 43.63 13.86
N ASN A 106 -11.84 43.32 13.93
CA ASN A 106 -10.78 44.21 13.47
C ASN A 106 -11.04 44.59 11.99
N PRO A 107 -11.08 45.90 11.65
CA PRO A 107 -11.33 46.34 10.28
C PRO A 107 -10.39 45.72 9.24
N GLU A 108 -9.12 45.49 9.58
CA GLU A 108 -8.16 44.85 8.66
C GLU A 108 -8.52 43.40 8.38
N ILE A 109 -8.97 42.65 9.39
CA ILE A 109 -9.37 41.25 9.19
C ILE A 109 -10.69 41.19 8.45
N LYS A 110 -11.62 42.10 8.75
CA LYS A 110 -12.85 42.23 7.99
C LYS A 110 -12.55 42.46 6.50
N THR A 111 -11.61 43.36 6.19
CA THR A 111 -11.16 43.59 4.80
C THR A 111 -10.53 42.34 4.19
N ILE A 112 -9.65 41.62 4.91
CA ILE A 112 -9.08 40.36 4.43
C ILE A 112 -10.19 39.35 4.11
N PHE A 113 -11.16 39.18 5.01
CA PHE A 113 -12.25 38.22 4.84
C PHE A 113 -13.18 38.59 3.68
N GLU A 114 -13.54 39.87 3.53
CA GLU A 114 -14.34 40.36 2.40
C GLU A 114 -13.61 40.18 1.05
N GLU A 115 -12.32 40.52 0.99
CA GLU A 115 -11.53 40.36 -0.24
C GLU A 115 -11.32 38.89 -0.63
N GLN A 116 -11.18 38.00 0.37
CA GLN A 116 -10.98 36.57 0.15
C GLN A 116 -12.30 35.79 0.01
N GLY A 117 -13.45 36.45 0.14
CA GLY A 117 -14.76 35.80 -0.02
C GLY A 117 -15.12 34.86 1.12
N VAL A 118 -14.65 35.14 2.34
CA VAL A 118 -15.10 34.44 3.55
C VAL A 118 -16.52 34.90 3.87
N TYR A 119 -17.50 34.00 3.87
CA TYR A 119 -18.90 34.36 4.13
C TYR A 119 -19.40 33.93 5.51
N GLN A 120 -18.74 32.95 6.14
CA GLN A 120 -19.15 32.37 7.42
C GLN A 120 -17.94 31.94 8.25
N VAL A 121 -18.09 31.97 9.58
CA VAL A 121 -17.08 31.58 10.57
C VAL A 121 -17.72 30.69 11.63
N ARG A 122 -17.07 29.56 11.93
CA ARG A 122 -17.42 28.64 13.02
C ARG A 122 -16.34 28.62 14.09
N LEU A 123 -16.73 28.69 15.36
CA LEU A 123 -15.84 28.48 16.50
C LEU A 123 -15.68 26.97 16.74
N LEU A 124 -14.46 26.46 16.60
CA LEU A 124 -14.16 25.05 16.79
C LEU A 124 -13.77 24.71 18.23
N PHE A 125 -13.17 25.66 18.95
CA PHE A 125 -12.68 25.41 20.30
C PHE A 125 -12.85 26.62 21.20
N ASN A 126 -13.61 26.45 22.29
CA ASN A 126 -13.84 27.45 23.33
C ASN A 126 -13.38 26.91 24.69
N VAL A 127 -12.25 27.41 25.17
CA VAL A 127 -11.66 26.99 26.46
C VAL A 127 -12.59 27.24 27.63
N ASP A 128 -13.32 28.36 27.64
CA ASP A 128 -14.16 28.74 28.78
C ASP A 128 -15.36 27.80 28.90
N ARG A 129 -15.97 27.41 27.77
CA ARG A 129 -17.04 26.39 27.72
C ARG A 129 -16.54 25.02 28.15
N VAL A 130 -15.38 24.58 27.66
CA VAL A 130 -14.74 23.30 28.08
C VAL A 130 -14.47 23.28 29.58
N LEU A 131 -14.03 24.40 30.15
CA LEU A 131 -13.78 24.52 31.59
C LEU A 131 -15.06 24.50 32.44
N GLU A 132 -16.13 25.09 31.93
CA GLU A 132 -17.45 25.10 32.57
C GLU A 132 -18.08 23.71 32.55
N GLU A 133 -18.11 23.06 31.38
CA GLU A 133 -18.68 21.72 31.20
C GLU A 133 -17.88 20.61 31.91
N SER A 134 -16.55 20.78 32.04
CA SER A 134 -15.69 19.83 32.76
C SER A 134 -15.74 19.99 34.28
N ARG A 135 -16.35 21.06 34.79
CA ARG A 135 -16.37 21.38 36.21
C ARG A 135 -17.22 20.35 36.97
N GLY A 136 -16.55 19.57 37.82
CA GLY A 136 -17.18 18.51 38.61
C GLY A 136 -17.21 17.14 37.92
N LYS A 137 -16.85 17.05 36.63
CA LYS A 137 -16.67 15.75 35.94
C LYS A 137 -15.37 15.04 36.34
N TYR A 138 -14.38 15.79 36.82
CA TYR A 138 -13.07 15.26 37.23
C TYR A 138 -12.76 15.54 38.70
N PRO A 139 -11.96 14.69 39.36
CA PRO A 139 -11.38 15.01 40.67
C PRO A 139 -10.67 16.37 40.62
N ALA A 140 -10.83 17.18 41.68
CA ALA A 140 -10.42 18.58 41.70
C ALA A 140 -8.97 18.84 41.27
N TYR A 141 -8.06 17.89 41.50
CA TYR A 141 -6.67 18.01 41.07
C TYR A 141 -6.46 17.87 39.55
N ARG A 142 -7.23 17.01 38.87
CA ARG A 142 -7.20 16.88 37.39
C ARG A 142 -7.86 18.08 36.73
N TRP A 143 -8.99 18.54 37.28
CA TRP A 143 -9.65 19.75 36.78
C TRP A 143 -8.76 21.00 36.96
N ARG A 144 -8.00 21.08 38.07
CA ARG A 144 -7.02 22.15 38.27
C ARG A 144 -5.86 22.08 37.26
N LYS A 145 -5.28 20.90 37.00
CA LYS A 145 -4.27 20.72 35.95
C LYS A 145 -4.80 21.11 34.57
N LEU A 146 -6.02 20.69 34.22
CA LEU A 146 -6.69 21.04 32.96
C LEU A 146 -6.87 22.56 32.83
N ARG A 147 -7.31 23.22 33.91
CA ARG A 147 -7.46 24.68 33.95
C ARG A 147 -6.14 25.44 33.83
N GLU A 148 -5.06 24.88 34.35
CA GLU A 148 -3.72 25.47 34.28
C GLU A 148 -3.06 25.26 32.91
N SER A 149 -3.42 24.22 32.15
CA SER A 149 -2.84 23.89 30.84
C SER A 149 -3.53 24.55 29.62
N LEU A 150 -4.81 24.92 29.75
CA LEU A 150 -5.62 25.50 28.67
C LEU A 150 -5.41 27.01 28.31
N PRO A 151 -4.66 27.87 29.04
CA PRO A 151 -4.53 29.28 28.70
C PRO A 151 -3.91 29.61 27.33
N THR A 152 -3.27 28.65 26.65
CA THR A 152 -2.55 28.83 25.37
C THR A 152 -3.37 28.53 24.11
N LEU A 153 -4.63 28.06 24.25
CA LEU A 153 -5.44 27.50 23.17
C LEU A 153 -6.64 28.36 22.75
N ARG A 154 -6.65 29.65 23.09
CA ARG A 154 -7.93 30.32 23.38
C ARG A 154 -8.98 30.31 22.26
N HIS A 155 -8.69 30.41 20.97
CA HIS A 155 -9.75 30.30 19.95
C HIS A 155 -9.24 29.80 18.59
N ARG A 156 -9.75 28.65 18.14
CA ARG A 156 -9.56 28.15 16.77
C ARG A 156 -10.88 28.30 16.01
N TYR A 157 -10.81 28.81 14.79
CA TYR A 157 -11.96 29.06 13.94
C TYR A 157 -11.81 28.31 12.61
N LEU A 158 -12.94 27.87 12.08
CA LEU A 158 -13.12 27.42 10.70
C LEU A 158 -13.76 28.55 9.90
N LEU A 159 -13.17 28.87 8.75
CA LEU A 159 -13.65 29.88 7.82
C LEU A 159 -14.21 29.18 6.58
N TYR A 160 -15.36 29.64 6.09
CA TYR A 160 -15.99 29.15 4.87
C TYR A 160 -15.84 30.17 3.75
N LEU A 161 -15.39 29.73 2.58
CA LEU A 161 -15.07 30.57 1.43
C LEU A 161 -16.00 30.30 0.24
N GLU A 162 -16.21 31.31 -0.60
CA GLU A 162 -16.96 31.15 -1.86
C GLU A 162 -16.16 30.47 -2.99
N ASP A 163 -14.82 30.47 -2.93
CA ASP A 163 -13.94 30.00 -4.01
C ASP A 163 -12.58 29.50 -3.49
N GLU A 164 -12.26 28.23 -3.76
CA GLU A 164 -11.03 27.54 -3.34
C GLU A 164 -9.73 28.21 -3.80
N ARG A 165 -9.78 28.93 -4.94
CA ARG A 165 -8.58 29.55 -5.54
C ARG A 165 -7.98 30.67 -4.69
N ARG A 166 -8.69 31.07 -3.62
CA ARG A 166 -8.31 32.15 -2.70
C ARG A 166 -7.62 31.65 -1.43
N LEU A 167 -7.58 30.34 -1.19
CA LEU A 167 -7.04 29.74 0.03
C LEU A 167 -5.54 30.06 0.26
N GLU A 168 -4.72 29.99 -0.77
CA GLU A 168 -3.27 30.27 -0.66
C GLU A 168 -2.98 31.75 -0.36
N ASP A 169 -3.74 32.67 -0.98
CA ASP A 169 -3.62 34.11 -0.71
C ASP A 169 -4.13 34.46 0.69
N LEU A 170 -5.27 33.89 1.10
CA LEU A 170 -5.79 34.03 2.47
C LEU A 170 -4.78 33.54 3.51
N LYS A 171 -4.16 32.38 3.27
CA LYS A 171 -3.12 31.82 4.13
C LYS A 171 -1.93 32.77 4.27
N SER A 172 -1.37 33.23 3.15
CA SER A 172 -0.24 34.15 3.14
C SER A 172 -0.52 35.44 3.92
N ARG A 173 -1.71 36.01 3.73
CA ARG A 173 -2.12 37.27 4.39
C ARG A 173 -2.37 37.12 5.89
N LEU A 174 -2.92 35.99 6.32
CA LEU A 174 -3.14 35.71 7.73
C LEU A 174 -1.83 35.35 8.45
N ASP A 175 -0.95 34.56 7.83
CA ASP A 175 0.37 34.21 8.38
C ASP A 175 1.27 35.43 8.58
N ALA A 176 1.07 36.49 7.80
CA ALA A 176 1.82 37.75 7.95
C ALA A 176 1.38 38.60 9.17
N ARG A 177 0.30 38.23 9.87
CA ARG A 177 -0.23 39.03 10.99
C ARG A 177 0.32 38.59 12.34
N GLY A 178 0.72 39.56 13.17
CA GLY A 178 1.22 39.29 14.53
C GLY A 178 0.16 38.85 15.55
N ASP A 179 -1.13 38.93 15.21
CA ASP A 179 -2.23 38.43 16.05
C ASP A 179 -2.70 37.01 15.67
N VAL A 180 -2.21 36.46 14.55
CA VAL A 180 -2.45 35.08 14.11
C VAL A 180 -1.34 34.19 14.64
N LYS A 181 -1.74 33.10 15.32
CA LYS A 181 -0.82 32.12 15.90
C LYS A 181 -0.47 31.02 14.89
N THR A 182 -1.47 30.48 14.19
CA THR A 182 -1.29 29.44 13.17
C THR A 182 -2.42 29.51 12.14
N THR A 183 -2.11 29.11 10.90
CA THR A 183 -3.11 28.84 9.88
C THR A 183 -2.87 27.49 9.21
N SER A 184 -3.94 26.84 8.75
CA SER A 184 -3.83 25.59 7.98
C SER A 184 -5.07 25.37 7.11
N TYR A 185 -4.93 24.55 6.06
CA TYR A 185 -6.08 23.98 5.38
C TYR A 185 -6.89 23.08 6.32
N ASN A 186 -8.20 22.94 6.07
CA ASN A 186 -8.99 21.91 6.75
C ASN A 186 -8.77 20.56 6.05
N TYR A 187 -7.81 19.79 6.54
CA TYR A 187 -7.48 18.50 5.95
C TYR A 187 -8.55 17.46 6.29
N ILE A 188 -8.87 16.61 5.32
CA ILE A 188 -9.79 15.49 5.52
C ILE A 188 -9.02 14.44 6.33
N GLU A 189 -9.34 14.32 7.62
CA GLU A 189 -8.85 13.24 8.47
C GLU A 189 -9.86 12.10 8.43
N THR A 190 -9.62 11.09 7.59
CA THR A 190 -10.41 9.85 7.61
C THR A 190 -10.01 9.02 8.82
N ALA A 191 -10.92 8.88 9.78
CA ALA A 191 -10.77 8.04 10.96
C ALA A 191 -10.91 6.55 10.62
N SER A 192 -10.03 6.04 9.76
CA SER A 192 -9.68 4.62 9.70
C SER A 192 -8.42 4.49 8.88
N ARG A 193 -7.26 4.33 9.54
CA ARG A 193 -6.15 3.63 8.87
C ARG A 193 -6.62 2.18 8.71
N ILE A 194 -7.36 1.88 7.64
CA ILE A 194 -7.67 0.53 7.17
C ILE A 194 -6.34 -0.12 6.81
N LEU A 195 -5.53 -0.57 7.80
CA LEU A 195 -4.07 -0.75 7.71
C LEU A 195 -3.56 -1.10 6.29
N PRO A 196 -2.78 -2.13 5.96
CA PRO A 196 -3.08 -2.82 4.69
C PRO A 196 -3.10 -4.32 4.95
N LYS A 197 -3.96 -5.11 4.31
CA LYS A 197 -3.86 -6.58 4.43
C LYS A 197 -2.83 -7.05 3.42
N THR A 198 -1.71 -7.51 3.93
CA THR A 198 -0.60 -8.04 3.13
C THR A 198 -0.68 -9.57 3.19
N PRO A 199 -0.67 -10.27 2.04
CA PRO A 199 -0.65 -11.73 2.03
C PRO A 199 0.71 -12.23 2.54
N ASN A 200 0.74 -13.40 3.18
CA ASN A 200 1.97 -14.02 3.71
C ASN A 200 2.81 -14.78 2.65
N ASP A 201 2.47 -14.61 1.38
CA ASP A 201 3.02 -15.26 0.21
C ASP A 201 4.46 -14.78 -0.05
N GLY A 202 5.41 -15.71 -0.13
CA GLY A 202 6.85 -15.40 -0.08
C GLY A 202 7.39 -14.54 -1.23
N LEU A 203 6.68 -14.44 -2.35
CA LEU A 203 7.03 -13.60 -3.51
C LEU A 203 6.15 -12.36 -3.65
N TYR A 204 5.19 -12.12 -2.75
CA TYR A 204 4.32 -10.94 -2.80
C TYR A 204 5.12 -9.63 -2.82
N ARG A 205 6.26 -9.56 -2.12
CA ARG A 205 7.18 -8.40 -2.14
C ARG A 205 7.69 -8.01 -3.54
N PHE A 206 7.57 -8.90 -4.52
CA PHE A 206 7.95 -8.65 -5.92
C PHE A 206 6.76 -8.29 -6.82
N GLN A 207 5.54 -8.24 -6.29
CA GLN A 207 4.31 -7.93 -7.02
C GLN A 207 3.89 -6.46 -6.84
N TRP A 208 4.71 -5.54 -7.35
CA TRP A 208 4.49 -4.09 -7.19
C TRP A 208 3.10 -3.60 -7.65
N GLY A 209 2.49 -4.26 -8.64
CA GLY A 209 1.22 -3.85 -9.22
C GLY A 209 0.02 -3.99 -8.26
N LEU A 210 0.07 -4.94 -7.32
CA LEU A 210 -1.01 -5.18 -6.34
C LEU A 210 -1.18 -4.03 -5.35
N PRO A 211 -0.15 -3.58 -4.61
CA PRO A 211 -0.29 -2.41 -3.73
C PRO A 211 -0.56 -1.14 -4.54
N PHE A 212 -0.03 -1.03 -5.76
CA PHE A 212 -0.22 0.12 -6.64
C PHE A 212 -1.70 0.37 -7.00
N ILE A 213 -2.47 -0.68 -7.31
CA ILE A 213 -3.92 -0.57 -7.55
C ILE A 213 -4.74 -0.53 -6.25
N GLY A 214 -4.10 -0.53 -5.08
CA GLY A 214 -4.78 -0.52 -3.78
C GLY A 214 -5.34 -1.88 -3.34
N ALA A 215 -4.87 -3.00 -3.90
CA ALA A 215 -5.37 -4.34 -3.56
C ALA A 215 -5.29 -4.64 -2.04
N ASN A 216 -4.20 -4.25 -1.37
CA ASN A 216 -4.04 -4.47 0.07
C ASN A 216 -5.10 -3.78 0.92
N ARG A 217 -5.63 -2.64 0.44
CA ARG A 217 -6.70 -1.93 1.13
C ARG A 217 -8.04 -2.60 0.82
N ALA A 218 -8.26 -2.96 -0.45
CA ALA A 218 -9.45 -3.72 -0.87
C ALA A 218 -9.60 -5.05 -0.10
N TRP A 219 -8.50 -5.77 0.13
CA TRP A 219 -8.49 -7.03 0.89
C TRP A 219 -8.81 -6.92 2.36
N ARG A 220 -8.89 -5.70 2.91
CA ARG A 220 -9.41 -5.51 4.27
C ARG A 220 -10.94 -5.52 4.29
N LEU A 221 -11.57 -5.11 3.18
CA LEU A 221 -13.01 -5.15 3.00
C LEU A 221 -13.46 -6.54 2.58
N ALA A 222 -12.79 -7.10 1.57
CA ALA A 222 -13.25 -8.26 0.84
C ALA A 222 -12.10 -9.16 0.43
N THR A 223 -12.22 -10.46 0.66
CA THR A 223 -11.21 -11.43 0.17
C THR A 223 -11.79 -12.67 -0.47
N ASP A 224 -13.07 -12.91 -0.23
CA ASP A 224 -13.79 -14.10 -0.64
C ASP A 224 -14.41 -13.95 -2.04
N ALA A 225 -14.62 -15.09 -2.71
CA ALA A 225 -15.10 -15.11 -4.07
C ALA A 225 -16.57 -14.70 -4.27
N GLY A 226 -17.36 -14.61 -3.20
CA GLY A 226 -18.79 -14.28 -3.24
C GLY A 226 -19.52 -14.72 -4.52
N GLY A 227 -19.65 -16.02 -4.75
CA GLY A 227 -20.40 -16.58 -5.89
C GLY A 227 -19.80 -16.40 -7.30
N VAL A 228 -19.00 -15.36 -7.54
CA VAL A 228 -18.49 -14.96 -8.86
C VAL A 228 -17.54 -16.00 -9.45
N LEU A 229 -17.75 -16.34 -10.72
CA LEU A 229 -16.93 -17.24 -11.51
C LEU A 229 -16.22 -16.50 -12.65
N VAL A 230 -14.89 -16.55 -12.66
CA VAL A 230 -14.07 -15.88 -13.67
C VAL A 230 -13.54 -16.87 -14.70
N GLY A 231 -13.93 -16.70 -15.95
CA GLY A 231 -13.40 -17.45 -17.09
C GLY A 231 -12.10 -16.85 -17.64
N VAL A 232 -11.08 -17.69 -17.84
CA VAL A 232 -9.82 -17.32 -18.50
C VAL A 232 -9.69 -18.11 -19.80
N THR A 233 -9.67 -17.41 -20.94
CA THR A 233 -9.56 -18.01 -22.27
C THR A 233 -8.18 -17.77 -22.87
N ASP A 234 -7.31 -18.78 -22.90
CA ASP A 234 -5.90 -18.61 -23.28
C ASP A 234 -5.30 -19.84 -23.99
N GLY A 235 -4.03 -19.77 -24.37
CA GLY A 235 -3.34 -20.80 -25.16
C GLY A 235 -3.30 -22.18 -24.48
N GLY A 236 -3.25 -22.18 -23.16
CA GLY A 236 -3.17 -23.36 -22.32
C GLY A 236 -2.75 -22.97 -20.91
N PHE A 237 -2.79 -23.93 -20.00
CA PHE A 237 -2.61 -23.66 -18.58
C PHE A 237 -1.73 -24.74 -17.93
N GLN A 238 -1.34 -24.50 -16.69
CA GLN A 238 -1.00 -25.52 -15.73
C GLN A 238 -2.06 -25.43 -14.62
N GLU A 239 -3.19 -26.12 -14.77
CA GLU A 239 -4.30 -26.08 -13.80
C GLU A 239 -3.90 -26.63 -12.42
N ASP A 240 -2.97 -27.58 -12.38
CA ASP A 240 -2.46 -28.19 -11.15
C ASP A 240 -1.35 -27.36 -10.46
N HIS A 241 -1.11 -26.13 -10.92
CA HIS A 241 -0.11 -25.26 -10.30
C HIS A 241 -0.42 -25.09 -8.81
N ASN A 242 0.59 -25.30 -7.98
CA ASN A 242 0.56 -25.31 -6.51
C ASN A 242 0.01 -24.04 -5.84
N ASP A 243 -0.14 -22.98 -6.63
CA ASP A 243 -0.63 -21.66 -6.25
C ASP A 243 -1.91 -21.25 -7.00
N LEU A 244 -2.42 -22.09 -7.91
CA LEU A 244 -3.66 -21.87 -8.66
C LEU A 244 -4.73 -22.89 -8.29
N ALA A 245 -4.35 -24.15 -8.09
CA ALA A 245 -5.25 -25.28 -7.96
C ALA A 245 -6.33 -25.11 -6.87
N GLY A 246 -6.08 -24.31 -5.83
CA GLY A 246 -7.07 -24.02 -4.78
C GLY A 246 -8.22 -23.13 -5.23
N ASN A 247 -8.02 -22.33 -6.30
CA ASN A 247 -9.02 -21.41 -6.85
C ASN A 247 -9.57 -21.87 -8.21
N VAL A 248 -8.98 -22.87 -8.87
CA VAL A 248 -9.49 -23.43 -10.13
C VAL A 248 -10.64 -24.41 -9.83
N VAL A 249 -11.84 -24.10 -10.32
CA VAL A 249 -13.06 -24.90 -10.09
C VAL A 249 -13.61 -25.55 -11.35
N ILE A 250 -13.27 -25.02 -12.52
CA ILE A 250 -13.62 -25.59 -13.84
C ILE A 250 -12.37 -25.55 -14.72
N HIS A 251 -12.19 -26.60 -15.49
CA HIS A 251 -11.15 -26.72 -16.49
C HIS A 251 -11.75 -27.44 -17.70
N ASP A 252 -11.60 -26.86 -18.89
CA ASP A 252 -12.20 -27.40 -20.12
C ASP A 252 -11.28 -27.18 -21.34
N ASP A 253 -11.33 -28.13 -22.28
CA ASP A 253 -10.62 -28.07 -23.56
C ASP A 253 -11.60 -28.20 -24.74
N PRO A 254 -12.21 -27.09 -25.17
CA PRO A 254 -13.10 -27.09 -26.31
C PRO A 254 -12.39 -27.25 -27.67
N VAL A 255 -11.05 -27.36 -27.71
CA VAL A 255 -10.26 -27.39 -28.97
C VAL A 255 -10.08 -28.80 -29.51
N ASP A 256 -9.73 -29.77 -28.66
CA ASP A 256 -9.45 -31.14 -29.09
C ASP A 256 -10.36 -32.21 -28.46
N GLY A 257 -11.32 -31.77 -27.63
CA GLY A 257 -12.45 -32.59 -27.18
C GLY A 257 -12.17 -33.44 -25.95
N ASP A 258 -11.09 -33.14 -25.22
CA ASP A 258 -10.93 -33.56 -23.82
C ASP A 258 -11.29 -32.41 -22.85
N THR A 259 -11.01 -32.59 -21.55
CA THR A 259 -11.33 -31.61 -20.51
C THR A 259 -10.06 -31.01 -19.88
N GLU A 260 -8.89 -31.26 -20.47
CA GLU A 260 -7.59 -30.94 -19.89
C GLU A 260 -7.02 -29.68 -20.55
N PRO A 261 -7.08 -28.51 -19.88
CA PRO A 261 -6.60 -27.27 -20.45
C PRO A 261 -5.07 -27.17 -20.46
N THR A 262 -4.36 -28.11 -19.81
CA THR A 262 -2.92 -28.31 -19.97
C THR A 262 -2.64 -28.93 -21.33
N THR A 263 -1.93 -28.19 -22.19
CA THR A 263 -1.51 -28.71 -23.48
C THR A 263 -0.24 -29.57 -23.33
N ALA A 264 -0.02 -30.49 -24.27
CA ALA A 264 1.27 -31.18 -24.45
C ALA A 264 2.39 -30.25 -24.99
N TRP A 265 2.09 -28.98 -25.27
CA TRP A 265 2.98 -27.97 -25.86
C TRP A 265 3.33 -26.93 -24.78
N PRO A 266 4.45 -27.11 -24.03
CA PRO A 266 4.72 -26.32 -22.83
C PRO A 266 4.73 -24.79 -23.05
N GLU A 267 5.09 -24.35 -24.25
CA GLU A 267 5.07 -22.94 -24.65
C GLU A 267 3.67 -22.32 -24.67
N CYS A 268 2.62 -23.10 -24.95
CA CYS A 268 1.23 -22.65 -24.92
C CYS A 268 0.72 -22.46 -23.50
N ASN A 269 1.25 -23.21 -22.54
CA ASN A 269 0.79 -23.17 -21.14
C ASN A 269 1.33 -21.94 -20.39
N ASN A 270 2.39 -21.31 -20.88
CA ASN A 270 3.10 -20.25 -20.16
C ASN A 270 2.26 -18.98 -19.97
N HIS A 271 1.63 -18.50 -21.04
CA HIS A 271 0.88 -17.26 -21.03
C HIS A 271 -0.42 -17.39 -20.19
N GLY A 272 -1.23 -18.42 -20.44
CA GLY A 272 -2.48 -18.64 -19.68
C GLY A 272 -2.26 -18.88 -18.19
N THR A 273 -1.23 -19.65 -17.82
CA THR A 273 -0.86 -19.85 -16.40
C THR A 273 -0.49 -18.52 -15.73
N HIS A 274 0.21 -17.63 -16.44
CA HIS A 274 0.59 -16.32 -15.92
C HIS A 274 -0.60 -15.39 -15.72
N VAL A 275 -1.48 -15.35 -16.72
CA VAL A 275 -2.75 -14.59 -16.68
C VAL A 275 -3.64 -15.08 -15.54
N ALA A 276 -3.84 -16.39 -15.39
CA ALA A 276 -4.65 -16.97 -14.32
C ALA A 276 -4.10 -16.61 -12.92
N GLY A 277 -2.78 -16.59 -12.73
CA GLY A 277 -2.16 -16.21 -11.46
C GLY A 277 -2.35 -14.75 -11.08
N ILE A 278 -2.36 -13.83 -12.05
CA ILE A 278 -2.64 -12.42 -11.78
C ILE A 278 -4.06 -12.24 -11.27
N ILE A 279 -5.01 -12.96 -11.87
CA ILE A 279 -6.41 -12.91 -11.46
C ILE A 279 -6.57 -13.55 -10.09
N GLY A 280 -6.14 -14.79 -9.90
CA GLY A 280 -6.56 -15.59 -8.76
C GLY A 280 -5.58 -16.66 -8.29
N ALA A 281 -4.27 -16.39 -8.28
CA ALA A 281 -3.39 -17.19 -7.43
C ALA A 281 -3.86 -17.13 -5.96
N VAL A 282 -3.79 -18.28 -5.28
CA VAL A 282 -4.30 -18.48 -3.93
C VAL A 282 -3.49 -17.64 -2.95
N GLY A 283 -4.09 -16.57 -2.44
CA GLY A 283 -3.43 -15.69 -1.49
C GLY A 283 -3.44 -16.24 -0.08
N ASN A 284 -2.51 -15.73 0.73
CA ASN A 284 -2.35 -16.00 2.15
C ASN A 284 -2.09 -17.49 2.48
N ASN A 285 -1.40 -18.19 1.59
CA ASN A 285 -1.11 -19.62 1.69
C ASN A 285 0.38 -19.93 2.01
N ASN A 286 1.19 -18.92 2.32
CA ASN A 286 2.64 -18.96 2.55
C ASN A 286 3.48 -19.43 1.35
N ARG A 287 2.94 -19.36 0.13
CA ARG A 287 3.61 -19.82 -1.08
C ARG A 287 3.56 -18.71 -2.12
N GLY A 288 4.61 -18.64 -2.94
CA GLY A 288 4.57 -17.92 -4.22
C GLY A 288 3.98 -16.53 -4.21
N VAL A 289 2.98 -16.31 -5.05
CA VAL A 289 2.37 -15.02 -5.37
C VAL A 289 0.88 -15.04 -5.05
N SER A 290 0.31 -13.86 -4.85
CA SER A 290 -1.14 -13.71 -4.73
C SER A 290 -1.77 -13.16 -6.00
N GLY A 291 -2.96 -13.64 -6.35
CA GLY A 291 -3.83 -12.97 -7.33
C GLY A 291 -4.52 -11.75 -6.71
N VAL A 292 -5.21 -10.95 -7.53
CA VAL A 292 -6.10 -9.87 -7.04
C VAL A 292 -7.34 -10.46 -6.35
N PHE A 293 -7.91 -11.52 -6.94
CA PHE A 293 -9.08 -12.27 -6.47
C PHE A 293 -8.61 -13.55 -5.76
N TRP A 294 -7.91 -13.37 -4.64
CA TRP A 294 -6.98 -14.36 -4.10
C TRP A 294 -7.62 -15.58 -3.41
N SER A 295 -8.94 -15.56 -3.18
CA SER A 295 -9.74 -16.71 -2.72
C SER A 295 -10.91 -16.92 -3.68
N GLY A 296 -10.63 -16.70 -4.98
CA GLY A 296 -11.56 -16.66 -6.10
C GLY A 296 -11.97 -18.02 -6.65
N ARG A 297 -12.90 -18.00 -7.61
CA ARG A 297 -13.26 -19.16 -8.44
C ARG A 297 -12.89 -18.89 -9.89
N LEU A 298 -11.98 -19.68 -10.44
CA LEU A 298 -11.50 -19.60 -11.81
C LEU A 298 -12.02 -20.78 -12.64
N ALA A 299 -12.38 -20.49 -13.88
CA ALA A 299 -12.65 -21.46 -14.92
C ALA A 299 -11.63 -21.28 -16.06
N LEU A 300 -10.88 -22.33 -16.40
CA LEU A 300 -9.81 -22.25 -17.39
C LEU A 300 -10.24 -22.91 -18.70
N TYR A 301 -10.27 -22.13 -19.78
CA TYR A 301 -10.69 -22.60 -21.11
C TYR A 301 -9.53 -22.49 -22.09
N ARG A 302 -9.01 -23.64 -22.49
CA ARG A 302 -7.95 -23.69 -23.49
C ARG A 302 -8.50 -23.35 -24.87
N LYS A 303 -7.73 -22.55 -25.63
CA LYS A 303 -7.98 -22.26 -27.05
C LYS A 303 -6.71 -22.26 -27.90
N GLY A 304 -5.57 -22.60 -27.32
CA GLY A 304 -4.30 -22.62 -28.03
C GLY A 304 -4.09 -23.92 -28.79
N THR A 305 -3.49 -23.74 -29.95
CA THR A 305 -2.91 -24.80 -30.76
C THR A 305 -1.47 -24.40 -31.12
N HIS A 306 -0.71 -25.36 -31.60
CA HIS A 306 0.71 -25.22 -31.82
C HIS A 306 1.04 -25.25 -33.32
N ASN A 307 1.86 -24.31 -33.78
CA ASN A 307 2.46 -24.34 -35.11
C ASN A 307 3.98 -24.31 -35.02
N VAL A 308 4.61 -25.13 -35.87
CA VAL A 308 6.04 -25.08 -36.12
C VAL A 308 6.29 -24.14 -37.30
N ILE A 309 6.81 -22.96 -37.01
CA ILE A 309 7.30 -22.03 -38.04
C ILE A 309 8.76 -22.38 -38.31
N VAL A 310 9.09 -22.74 -39.55
CA VAL A 310 10.50 -22.92 -39.94
C VAL A 310 11.02 -21.57 -40.41
N ASP A 311 12.03 -21.04 -39.71
CA ASP A 311 12.76 -19.86 -40.16
C ASP A 311 13.33 -20.14 -41.56
N PRO A 312 12.93 -19.37 -42.59
CA PRO A 312 13.31 -19.64 -43.98
C PRO A 312 14.80 -19.36 -44.26
N VAL A 313 15.50 -18.66 -43.36
CA VAL A 313 16.92 -18.30 -43.48
C VAL A 313 17.79 -19.27 -42.69
N THR A 314 17.40 -19.60 -41.45
CA THR A 314 18.22 -20.43 -40.54
C THR A 314 17.83 -21.90 -40.54
N GLY A 315 16.63 -22.24 -41.03
CA GLY A 315 16.05 -23.58 -40.91
C GLY A 315 15.63 -23.95 -39.49
N ALA A 316 15.75 -23.02 -38.53
CA ALA A 316 15.36 -23.24 -37.15
C ALA A 316 13.84 -23.37 -37.02
N GLN A 317 13.39 -24.33 -36.21
CA GLN A 317 11.98 -24.45 -35.84
C GLN A 317 11.69 -23.46 -34.71
N VAL A 318 10.82 -22.50 -34.99
CA VAL A 318 10.22 -21.59 -34.02
C VAL A 318 8.86 -22.14 -33.66
N PHE A 319 8.74 -22.55 -32.40
CA PHE A 319 7.50 -23.04 -31.82
C PHE A 319 6.64 -21.84 -31.46
N SER A 320 5.43 -21.75 -32.03
CA SER A 320 4.52 -20.63 -31.81
C SER A 320 3.14 -21.15 -31.38
N CYS A 321 2.66 -20.64 -30.25
CA CYS A 321 1.29 -20.84 -29.83
C CYS A 321 0.37 -19.86 -30.54
N TYR A 322 -0.73 -20.34 -31.12
CA TYR A 322 -1.73 -19.49 -31.75
C TYR A 322 -3.13 -20.06 -31.50
N SER A 323 -4.15 -19.23 -31.72
CA SER A 323 -5.56 -19.66 -31.64
C SER A 323 -6.26 -19.38 -32.97
N THR A 324 -7.28 -20.17 -33.28
CA THR A 324 -8.21 -19.85 -34.37
C THR A 324 -9.41 -19.07 -33.83
N GLY A 325 -10.16 -18.40 -34.72
CA GLY A 325 -11.43 -17.77 -34.36
C GLY A 325 -12.42 -18.80 -33.80
N ALA A 326 -12.55 -19.95 -34.47
CA ALA A 326 -13.42 -21.05 -34.02
C ALA A 326 -13.06 -21.58 -32.61
N ALA A 327 -11.77 -21.73 -32.29
CA ALA A 327 -11.36 -22.14 -30.94
C ALA A 327 -11.71 -21.08 -29.89
N SER A 328 -11.64 -19.81 -30.25
CA SER A 328 -12.00 -18.71 -29.36
C SER A 328 -13.53 -18.63 -29.15
N GLU A 329 -14.32 -18.80 -30.21
CA GLU A 329 -15.79 -18.90 -30.12
C GLU A 329 -16.22 -20.09 -29.25
N ALA A 330 -15.58 -21.25 -29.43
CA ALA A 330 -15.87 -22.45 -28.64
C ALA A 330 -15.55 -22.26 -27.15
N ALA A 331 -14.42 -21.62 -26.82
CA ALA A 331 -14.06 -21.29 -25.45
C ALA A 331 -15.03 -20.30 -24.81
N ILE A 332 -15.50 -19.29 -25.54
CA ILE A 332 -16.52 -18.36 -25.04
C ILE A 332 -17.85 -19.09 -24.84
N ALA A 333 -18.26 -19.95 -25.78
CA ALA A 333 -19.49 -20.72 -25.67
C ALA A 333 -19.48 -21.67 -24.47
N ALA A 334 -18.36 -22.36 -24.22
CA ALA A 334 -18.16 -23.21 -23.04
C ALA A 334 -18.27 -22.37 -21.75
N ALA A 335 -17.56 -21.24 -21.70
CA ALA A 335 -17.60 -20.35 -20.56
C ALA A 335 -19.01 -19.84 -20.23
N VAL A 336 -19.78 -19.44 -21.25
CA VAL A 336 -21.17 -19.02 -21.08
C VAL A 336 -22.05 -20.19 -20.60
N ALA A 337 -21.82 -21.41 -21.10
CA ALA A 337 -22.57 -22.59 -20.67
C ALA A 337 -22.33 -22.94 -19.20
N ASP A 338 -21.10 -22.71 -18.71
CA ASP A 338 -20.72 -22.91 -17.31
C ASP A 338 -21.15 -21.77 -16.38
N GLY A 339 -21.73 -20.70 -16.95
CA GLY A 339 -22.26 -19.56 -16.19
C GLY A 339 -21.18 -18.67 -15.60
N VAL A 340 -20.08 -18.43 -16.34
CA VAL A 340 -19.09 -17.43 -15.93
C VAL A 340 -19.69 -16.01 -15.93
N ASP A 341 -19.30 -15.19 -14.96
CA ASP A 341 -19.74 -13.80 -14.86
C ASP A 341 -18.81 -12.84 -15.63
N ILE A 342 -17.50 -13.17 -15.64
CA ILE A 342 -16.44 -12.36 -16.26
C ILE A 342 -15.56 -13.25 -17.13
N ILE A 343 -15.24 -12.81 -18.35
CA ILE A 343 -14.24 -13.44 -19.23
C ILE A 343 -13.06 -12.49 -19.43
N ASN A 344 -11.85 -12.97 -19.11
CA ASN A 344 -10.61 -12.26 -19.40
C ASN A 344 -10.01 -12.68 -20.75
N ASN A 345 -9.87 -11.71 -21.67
CA ASN A 345 -9.27 -11.89 -22.98
C ASN A 345 -7.92 -11.16 -23.07
N SER A 346 -6.83 -11.87 -22.75
CA SER A 346 -5.45 -11.36 -22.82
C SER A 346 -4.78 -11.60 -24.19
N TYR A 347 -5.57 -11.59 -25.28
CA TYR A 347 -5.12 -11.96 -26.64
C TYR A 347 -5.79 -11.10 -27.71
N THR A 348 -5.49 -11.36 -28.98
CA THR A 348 -6.07 -10.65 -30.13
C THR A 348 -7.46 -11.14 -30.53
N TYR A 349 -8.38 -10.20 -30.71
CA TYR A 349 -9.78 -10.49 -31.10
C TYR A 349 -10.13 -9.77 -32.41
N GLY A 350 -11.13 -10.30 -33.12
CA GLY A 350 -11.51 -9.83 -34.44
C GLY A 350 -13.00 -9.54 -34.57
N ALA A 351 -13.39 -8.97 -35.71
CA ALA A 351 -14.76 -8.53 -35.97
C ALA A 351 -15.80 -9.66 -35.90
N TRP A 352 -15.38 -10.91 -36.07
CA TRP A 352 -16.22 -12.10 -35.98
C TRP A 352 -16.84 -12.29 -34.58
N MET A 353 -16.17 -11.84 -33.52
CA MET A 353 -16.60 -12.04 -32.12
C MET A 353 -17.65 -11.02 -31.65
N ILE A 354 -17.83 -9.91 -32.38
CA ILE A 354 -18.64 -8.76 -31.92
C ILE A 354 -20.11 -9.17 -31.75
N ASN A 355 -20.69 -9.89 -32.71
CA ASN A 355 -22.11 -10.24 -32.66
C ASN A 355 -22.42 -11.16 -31.48
N ASP A 356 -21.55 -12.13 -31.20
CA ASP A 356 -21.75 -13.09 -30.11
C ASP A 356 -21.63 -12.39 -28.75
N VAL A 357 -20.62 -11.53 -28.59
CA VAL A 357 -20.40 -10.76 -27.36
C VAL A 357 -21.54 -9.77 -27.12
N GLN A 358 -22.04 -9.13 -28.18
CA GLN A 358 -23.20 -8.25 -28.10
C GLN A 358 -24.49 -9.01 -27.72
N ALA A 359 -24.65 -10.26 -28.18
CA ALA A 359 -25.82 -11.07 -27.85
C ALA A 359 -25.93 -11.41 -26.36
N ILE A 360 -24.78 -11.48 -25.66
CA ILE A 360 -24.68 -11.80 -24.22
C ILE A 360 -24.31 -10.58 -23.36
N GLN A 361 -24.58 -9.36 -23.87
CA GLN A 361 -24.16 -8.11 -23.23
C GLN A 361 -24.70 -7.83 -21.83
N ASN A 362 -25.74 -8.55 -21.40
CA ASN A 362 -26.30 -8.44 -20.05
C ASN A 362 -25.88 -9.59 -19.13
N THR A 363 -25.08 -10.54 -19.65
CA THR A 363 -24.76 -11.80 -18.97
C THR A 363 -23.30 -11.87 -18.55
N VAL A 364 -22.37 -11.48 -19.44
CA VAL A 364 -20.94 -11.65 -19.20
C VAL A 364 -20.20 -10.34 -19.43
N LEU A 365 -19.36 -9.94 -18.47
CA LEU A 365 -18.39 -8.86 -18.62
C LEU A 365 -17.12 -9.37 -19.30
N PHE A 366 -16.66 -8.69 -20.36
CA PHE A 366 -15.42 -9.00 -21.05
C PHE A 366 -14.34 -7.97 -20.72
N VAL A 367 -13.23 -8.42 -20.15
CA VAL A 367 -12.06 -7.56 -19.88
C VAL A 367 -10.95 -7.94 -20.85
N ASN A 368 -10.55 -6.98 -21.69
CA ASN A 368 -9.71 -7.25 -22.86
C ASN A 368 -8.42 -6.43 -22.82
N ALA A 369 -7.33 -7.05 -23.27
CA ALA A 369 -6.07 -6.36 -23.50
C ALA A 369 -6.20 -5.39 -24.69
N ALA A 370 -5.76 -4.13 -24.53
CA ALA A 370 -5.82 -3.13 -25.62
C ALA A 370 -4.90 -3.47 -26.83
N GLY A 371 -3.98 -4.42 -26.67
CA GLY A 371 -3.02 -4.85 -27.69
C GLY A 371 -1.63 -4.23 -27.49
N ASN A 372 -0.62 -4.87 -28.08
CA ASN A 372 0.78 -4.48 -27.96
C ASN A 372 1.41 -4.32 -29.35
N THR A 373 1.71 -3.09 -29.77
CA THR A 373 2.35 -2.79 -31.04
C THR A 373 3.79 -2.31 -30.83
N PRO A 374 4.81 -3.00 -31.38
CA PRO A 374 6.23 -2.65 -31.16
C PRO A 374 6.64 -1.23 -31.56
N ALA A 375 5.88 -0.57 -32.45
CA ALA A 375 6.17 0.75 -32.99
C ALA A 375 5.58 1.91 -32.16
N GLY A 376 5.66 1.85 -30.83
CA GLY A 376 5.17 2.91 -29.94
C GLY A 376 3.68 2.82 -29.57
N GLY A 377 3.07 1.66 -29.80
CA GLY A 377 1.63 1.46 -29.68
C GLY A 377 0.86 2.14 -30.81
N ILE A 378 -0.38 1.72 -31.03
CA ILE A 378 -1.31 2.36 -31.96
C ILE A 378 -2.40 3.06 -31.16
N ASP A 379 -2.74 4.28 -31.61
CA ASP A 379 -3.99 4.94 -31.26
C ASP A 379 -5.13 4.23 -32.01
N ILE A 380 -5.86 3.38 -31.32
CA ILE A 380 -6.92 2.56 -31.93
C ILE A 380 -8.13 3.40 -32.35
N ASP A 381 -8.26 4.64 -31.88
CA ASP A 381 -9.32 5.55 -32.32
C ASP A 381 -9.06 6.05 -33.74
N ASN A 382 -7.79 6.23 -34.11
CA ASN A 382 -7.36 6.92 -35.32
C ASN A 382 -6.69 6.02 -36.37
N THR A 383 -6.84 4.70 -36.24
CA THR A 383 -6.30 3.72 -37.18
C THR A 383 -7.30 3.33 -38.29
N THR A 384 -6.75 2.98 -39.46
CA THR A 384 -7.48 2.38 -40.59
C THR A 384 -7.21 0.90 -40.76
N ASP A 385 -6.35 0.32 -39.92
CA ASP A 385 -6.07 -1.11 -39.91
C ASP A 385 -7.33 -1.89 -39.50
N PRO A 386 -7.84 -2.81 -40.34
CA PRO A 386 -9.06 -3.55 -40.07
C PRO A 386 -9.05 -4.31 -38.73
N ASP A 387 -7.90 -4.80 -38.28
CA ASP A 387 -7.79 -5.54 -37.03
C ASP A 387 -7.99 -4.61 -35.83
N PHE A 388 -7.38 -3.43 -35.85
CA PHE A 388 -7.54 -2.44 -34.78
C PHE A 388 -8.88 -1.67 -34.86
N VAL A 389 -9.51 -1.60 -36.03
CA VAL A 389 -10.91 -1.15 -36.15
C VAL A 389 -11.86 -2.12 -35.43
N ALA A 390 -11.61 -3.43 -35.51
CA ALA A 390 -12.36 -4.40 -34.73
C ALA A 390 -12.19 -4.19 -33.22
N TYR A 391 -10.98 -3.83 -32.77
CA TYR A 391 -10.76 -3.45 -31.38
C TYR A 391 -11.65 -2.28 -30.96
N ARG A 392 -11.63 -1.17 -31.70
CA ARG A 392 -12.51 -0.02 -31.40
C ARG A 392 -14.00 -0.42 -31.35
N ASN A 393 -14.46 -1.21 -32.30
CA ASN A 393 -15.87 -1.64 -32.33
C ASN A 393 -16.22 -2.55 -31.14
N PHE A 394 -15.27 -3.39 -30.71
CA PHE A 394 -15.43 -4.23 -29.53
C PHE A 394 -15.56 -3.37 -28.28
N ALA A 395 -14.70 -2.35 -28.12
CA ALA A 395 -14.76 -1.41 -26.99
C ALA A 395 -16.09 -0.65 -26.87
N ALA A 396 -16.82 -0.46 -27.98
CA ALA A 396 -18.10 0.23 -27.97
C ALA A 396 -19.23 -0.62 -27.37
N LEU A 397 -19.02 -1.93 -27.14
CA LEU A 397 -20.02 -2.80 -26.54
C LEU A 397 -20.12 -2.56 -25.02
N PRO A 398 -21.34 -2.48 -24.46
CA PRO A 398 -21.58 -2.07 -23.08
C PRO A 398 -21.10 -3.07 -22.02
N ASN A 399 -20.73 -4.29 -22.44
CA ASN A 399 -20.19 -5.34 -21.58
C ASN A 399 -18.70 -5.56 -21.77
N THR A 400 -17.97 -4.58 -22.30
CA THR A 400 -16.53 -4.72 -22.55
C THR A 400 -15.72 -3.63 -21.87
N LEU A 401 -14.52 -3.99 -21.45
CA LEU A 401 -13.45 -3.09 -21.03
C LEU A 401 -12.20 -3.38 -21.86
N GLN A 402 -11.49 -2.32 -22.25
CA GLN A 402 -10.18 -2.40 -22.88
C GLN A 402 -9.14 -1.75 -21.98
N VAL A 403 -8.07 -2.49 -21.71
CA VAL A 403 -7.10 -2.15 -20.67
C VAL A 403 -5.73 -1.88 -21.27
N ALA A 404 -5.22 -0.67 -21.04
CA ALA A 404 -3.85 -0.28 -21.38
C ALA A 404 -2.85 -0.72 -20.31
N ASN A 405 -1.57 -0.82 -20.70
CA ASN A 405 -0.47 -1.24 -19.84
C ASN A 405 0.27 -0.03 -19.24
N ALA A 406 0.17 0.10 -17.92
CA ALA A 406 0.94 1.02 -17.11
C ALA A 406 2.26 0.43 -16.61
N THR A 407 3.30 1.25 -16.57
CA THR A 407 4.57 0.95 -15.90
C THR A 407 4.50 1.28 -14.41
N ASN A 408 5.53 0.89 -13.66
CA ASN A 408 5.71 1.26 -12.25
C ASN A 408 5.99 2.75 -12.02
N THR A 409 6.20 3.52 -13.09
CA THR A 409 6.30 4.98 -13.06
C THR A 409 4.98 5.64 -13.51
N GLU A 410 3.89 4.86 -13.54
CA GLU A 410 2.55 5.29 -13.95
C GLU A 410 2.44 5.73 -15.41
N ALA A 411 3.49 5.56 -16.21
CA ALA A 411 3.51 5.94 -17.61
C ALA A 411 2.90 4.84 -18.48
N ARG A 412 2.40 5.23 -19.66
CA ARG A 412 2.05 4.26 -20.70
C ARG A 412 3.31 3.49 -21.12
N GLN A 413 3.25 2.17 -21.05
CA GLN A 413 4.32 1.33 -21.60
C GLN A 413 4.37 1.53 -23.12
N PHE A 414 5.58 1.70 -23.67
CA PHE A 414 5.80 2.14 -25.06
C PHE A 414 5.04 1.33 -26.12
N THR A 415 4.91 0.01 -25.98
CA THR A 415 4.19 -0.85 -26.93
C THR A 415 2.70 -0.94 -26.68
N SER A 416 2.18 -0.45 -25.55
CA SER A 416 0.73 -0.48 -25.25
C SER A 416 -0.06 0.32 -26.26
N ASN A 417 -1.07 -0.28 -26.89
CA ASN A 417 -2.08 0.50 -27.60
C ASN A 417 -2.87 1.39 -26.64
N PHE A 418 -3.48 2.44 -27.18
CA PHE A 418 -4.20 3.48 -26.44
C PHE A 418 -5.33 4.07 -27.30
N GLY A 419 -6.22 4.86 -26.70
CA GLY A 419 -7.32 5.52 -27.39
C GLY A 419 -8.21 6.23 -26.38
N ALA A 420 -8.40 7.54 -26.54
CA ALA A 420 -9.22 8.39 -25.68
C ALA A 420 -10.72 8.03 -25.69
N VAL A 421 -11.17 7.24 -26.66
CA VAL A 421 -12.58 6.82 -26.81
C VAL A 421 -12.75 5.32 -26.67
N SER A 422 -11.77 4.52 -27.10
CA SER A 422 -11.91 3.05 -27.15
C SER A 422 -11.17 2.31 -26.04
N VAL A 423 -10.09 2.85 -25.49
CA VAL A 423 -9.38 2.20 -24.37
C VAL A 423 -9.87 2.81 -23.07
N HIS A 424 -10.43 1.97 -22.21
CA HIS A 424 -11.27 2.44 -21.11
C HIS A 424 -10.44 3.01 -19.95
N LEU A 425 -9.45 2.25 -19.50
CA LEU A 425 -8.59 2.59 -18.36
C LEU A 425 -7.26 1.85 -18.46
N ALA A 426 -6.31 2.21 -17.60
CA ALA A 426 -5.01 1.55 -17.51
C ALA A 426 -4.88 0.67 -16.27
N ALA A 427 -4.02 -0.34 -16.33
CA ALA A 427 -3.61 -1.13 -15.17
C ALA A 427 -2.14 -1.55 -15.29
N PRO A 428 -1.47 -1.90 -14.18
CA PRO A 428 -0.10 -2.41 -14.23
C PRO A 428 0.04 -3.62 -15.13
N GLY A 429 0.90 -3.52 -16.13
CA GLY A 429 1.19 -4.61 -17.05
C GLY A 429 2.66 -4.77 -17.37
N THR A 430 3.57 -4.08 -16.66
CA THR A 430 5.01 -4.09 -16.93
C THR A 430 5.80 -4.75 -15.80
N GLY A 431 6.52 -5.82 -16.11
CA GLY A 431 7.31 -6.55 -15.11
C GLY A 431 6.41 -7.17 -14.03
N ILE A 432 5.29 -7.77 -14.42
CA ILE A 432 4.32 -8.34 -13.49
C ILE A 432 4.74 -9.77 -13.13
N ARG A 433 5.01 -10.00 -11.85
CA ARG A 433 5.33 -11.32 -11.28
C ARG A 433 4.07 -12.15 -11.11
N SER A 434 4.02 -13.34 -11.70
CA SER A 434 2.91 -14.29 -11.58
C SER A 434 3.40 -15.74 -11.73
N THR A 435 2.47 -16.69 -11.64
CA THR A 435 2.67 -18.13 -11.88
C THR A 435 3.09 -18.42 -13.31
N ILE A 436 3.93 -19.44 -13.51
CA ILE A 436 4.28 -19.99 -14.82
C ILE A 436 4.35 -21.52 -14.71
N PRO A 437 4.31 -22.27 -15.82
CA PRO A 437 4.38 -23.72 -15.80
C PRO A 437 5.60 -24.25 -15.04
N THR A 438 5.54 -25.51 -14.63
CA THR A 438 6.51 -26.19 -13.75
C THR A 438 6.49 -25.74 -12.30
N ASN A 439 5.33 -25.28 -11.81
CA ASN A 439 5.17 -24.77 -10.44
C ASN A 439 6.13 -23.60 -10.12
N ALA A 440 6.41 -22.76 -11.11
CA ALA A 440 7.40 -21.70 -11.03
C ALA A 440 6.76 -20.31 -11.12
N TYR A 441 7.59 -19.27 -11.01
CA TYR A 441 7.13 -17.88 -11.00
C TYR A 441 8.02 -17.02 -11.89
N GLY A 442 7.41 -16.13 -12.67
CA GLY A 442 8.10 -15.35 -13.69
C GLY A 442 7.50 -13.95 -13.88
N ASN A 443 8.27 -13.07 -14.52
CA ASN A 443 7.83 -11.73 -14.89
C ASN A 443 7.41 -11.69 -16.36
N MET A 444 6.26 -11.09 -16.66
CA MET A 444 5.84 -10.79 -18.03
C MET A 444 5.42 -9.33 -18.16
N THR A 445 5.44 -8.83 -19.40
CA THR A 445 5.07 -7.46 -19.76
C THR A 445 4.11 -7.46 -20.93
N GLY A 446 2.99 -6.74 -20.80
CA GLY A 446 2.03 -6.50 -21.87
C GLY A 446 0.67 -6.07 -21.32
N THR A 447 -0.18 -5.57 -22.22
CA THR A 447 -1.62 -5.38 -21.92
C THR A 447 -2.30 -6.69 -21.49
N SER A 448 -1.73 -7.84 -21.87
CA SER A 448 -2.11 -9.18 -21.41
C SER A 448 -1.93 -9.42 -19.91
N MET A 449 -1.09 -8.64 -19.23
CA MET A 449 -0.91 -8.67 -17.77
C MET A 449 -1.72 -7.56 -17.07
N ALA A 450 -2.06 -6.49 -17.79
CA ALA A 450 -2.91 -5.41 -17.27
C ALA A 450 -4.39 -5.81 -17.22
N ALA A 451 -4.91 -6.43 -18.28
CA ALA A 451 -6.28 -6.93 -18.35
C ALA A 451 -6.65 -7.85 -17.15
N PRO A 452 -5.84 -8.86 -16.77
CA PRO A 452 -6.18 -9.72 -15.64
C PRO A 452 -6.16 -9.01 -14.29
N MET A 453 -5.44 -7.89 -14.13
CA MET A 453 -5.57 -7.09 -12.90
C MET A 453 -6.96 -6.47 -12.79
N VAL A 454 -7.45 -5.87 -13.88
CA VAL A 454 -8.80 -5.29 -13.94
C VAL A 454 -9.85 -6.38 -13.76
N THR A 455 -9.66 -7.55 -14.38
CA THR A 455 -10.54 -8.71 -14.19
C THR A 455 -10.63 -9.11 -12.72
N GLY A 456 -9.48 -9.21 -12.03
CA GLY A 456 -9.48 -9.56 -10.61
C GLY A 456 -10.13 -8.49 -9.73
N VAL A 457 -9.96 -7.19 -10.04
CA VAL A 457 -10.68 -6.11 -9.35
C VAL A 457 -12.18 -6.19 -9.58
N ALA A 458 -12.60 -6.43 -10.83
CA ALA A 458 -14.00 -6.58 -11.19
C ALA A 458 -14.64 -7.76 -10.44
N ALA A 459 -13.95 -8.90 -10.40
CA ALA A 459 -14.42 -10.09 -9.69
C ALA A 459 -14.52 -9.85 -8.18
N LEU A 460 -13.52 -9.19 -7.59
CA LEU A 460 -13.53 -8.86 -6.17
C LEU A 460 -14.66 -7.88 -5.83
N ALA A 461 -14.87 -6.83 -6.62
CA ALA A 461 -15.98 -5.89 -6.42
C ALA A 461 -17.34 -6.57 -6.60
N TRP A 462 -17.52 -7.35 -7.68
CA TRP A 462 -18.80 -8.01 -7.96
C TRP A 462 -19.15 -9.09 -6.93
N SER A 463 -18.14 -9.75 -6.35
CA SER A 463 -18.36 -10.73 -5.28
C SER A 463 -19.01 -10.15 -4.04
N GLN A 464 -18.85 -8.84 -3.80
CA GLN A 464 -19.47 -8.15 -2.66
C GLN A 464 -20.94 -7.81 -2.93
N CYS A 465 -21.32 -7.76 -4.20
CA CYS A 465 -22.70 -7.55 -4.60
C CYS A 465 -23.09 -8.34 -5.85
N PRO A 466 -23.43 -9.63 -5.73
CA PRO A 466 -23.86 -10.44 -6.86
C PRO A 466 -25.13 -9.92 -7.56
N ALA A 467 -25.88 -9.00 -6.94
CA ALA A 467 -27.05 -8.36 -7.53
C ALA A 467 -26.71 -7.30 -8.60
N LEU A 468 -25.47 -6.80 -8.64
CA LEU A 468 -25.06 -5.84 -9.66
C LEU A 468 -25.11 -6.46 -11.06
N THR A 469 -25.54 -5.66 -12.01
CA THR A 469 -25.50 -6.01 -13.43
C THR A 469 -24.10 -5.82 -14.00
N VAL A 470 -23.84 -6.47 -15.14
CA VAL A 470 -22.62 -6.26 -15.95
C VAL A 470 -22.34 -4.77 -16.19
N ALA A 471 -23.36 -3.99 -16.52
CA ALA A 471 -23.24 -2.57 -16.81
C ALA A 471 -22.84 -1.76 -15.56
N GLN A 472 -23.40 -2.10 -14.39
CA GLN A 472 -23.07 -1.43 -13.13
C GLN A 472 -21.62 -1.71 -12.72
N ILE A 473 -21.17 -2.97 -12.77
CA ILE A 473 -19.77 -3.30 -12.45
C ILE A 473 -18.80 -2.63 -13.39
N ARG A 474 -19.10 -2.63 -14.70
CA ARG A 474 -18.31 -1.88 -15.67
C ARG A 474 -18.23 -0.40 -15.28
N GLN A 475 -19.35 0.22 -14.92
CA GLN A 475 -19.38 1.63 -14.55
C GLN A 475 -18.61 1.91 -13.25
N ILE A 476 -18.75 1.05 -12.24
CA ILE A 476 -18.00 1.15 -10.97
C ILE A 476 -16.50 1.17 -11.24
N LEU A 477 -15.99 0.29 -12.10
CA LEU A 477 -14.57 0.25 -12.46
C LEU A 477 -14.09 1.52 -13.16
N LEU A 478 -14.95 2.18 -13.94
CA LEU A 478 -14.63 3.41 -14.65
C LEU A 478 -14.66 4.63 -13.73
N ASP A 479 -15.69 4.74 -12.88
CA ASP A 479 -15.92 5.89 -12.00
C ASP A 479 -14.94 5.93 -10.83
N THR A 480 -14.50 4.78 -10.35
CA THR A 480 -13.63 4.67 -9.18
C THR A 480 -12.14 4.65 -9.53
N ALA A 481 -11.80 4.54 -10.82
CA ALA A 481 -10.42 4.55 -11.27
C ALA A 481 -9.71 5.85 -10.84
N THR A 482 -8.46 5.74 -10.37
CA THR A 482 -7.68 6.88 -9.87
C THR A 482 -7.23 7.76 -11.04
N PRO A 483 -7.70 9.02 -11.12
CA PRO A 483 -7.29 9.95 -12.17
C PRO A 483 -5.77 10.12 -12.18
N ASN A 484 -5.18 10.16 -13.38
CA ASN A 484 -3.73 10.30 -13.50
C ASN A 484 -3.37 11.14 -14.73
N GLY A 485 -2.63 12.23 -14.51
CA GLY A 485 -2.26 13.17 -15.57
C GLY A 485 -1.57 12.53 -16.76
N ASN A 486 -0.80 11.44 -16.56
CA ASN A 486 -0.10 10.71 -17.63
C ASN A 486 -1.05 9.99 -18.60
N TRP A 487 -2.31 9.77 -18.19
CA TRP A 487 -3.31 9.00 -18.95
C TRP A 487 -4.37 9.88 -19.61
N THR A 488 -4.39 11.19 -19.31
CA THR A 488 -5.26 12.17 -19.96
C THR A 488 -5.13 12.09 -21.47
N GLY A 489 -6.24 11.80 -22.16
CA GLY A 489 -6.27 11.68 -23.62
C GLY A 489 -5.63 10.42 -24.20
N LEU A 490 -5.20 9.47 -23.35
CA LEU A 490 -4.73 8.14 -23.78
C LEU A 490 -5.77 7.04 -23.51
N THR A 491 -6.72 7.29 -22.61
CA THR A 491 -7.84 6.40 -22.27
C THR A 491 -9.09 7.23 -22.02
N VAL A 492 -10.26 6.58 -21.99
CA VAL A 492 -11.57 7.21 -21.73
C VAL A 492 -11.58 7.89 -20.36
N THR A 493 -11.12 7.19 -19.32
CA THR A 493 -11.12 7.74 -17.95
C THR A 493 -9.93 8.67 -17.69
N GLY A 494 -8.83 8.52 -18.44
CA GLY A 494 -7.56 9.15 -18.08
C GLY A 494 -7.03 8.65 -16.73
N ALA A 495 -7.36 7.41 -16.35
CA ALA A 495 -7.18 6.90 -15.01
C ALA A 495 -6.63 5.47 -14.98
N ILE A 496 -6.11 5.08 -13.81
CA ILE A 496 -5.62 3.73 -13.51
C ILE A 496 -6.65 3.01 -12.61
N VAL A 497 -6.87 1.72 -12.82
CA VAL A 497 -7.78 0.90 -11.99
C VAL A 497 -7.49 1.04 -10.48
N ASN A 498 -8.55 1.14 -9.68
CA ASN A 498 -8.48 1.26 -8.22
C ASN A 498 -9.32 0.17 -7.55
N ALA A 499 -8.64 -0.81 -6.96
CA ALA A 499 -9.28 -1.94 -6.30
C ALA A 499 -10.12 -1.53 -5.09
N LEU A 500 -9.60 -0.62 -4.25
CA LEU A 500 -10.31 -0.17 -3.05
C LEU A 500 -11.59 0.58 -3.42
N GLY A 501 -11.47 1.53 -4.35
CA GLY A 501 -12.60 2.33 -4.82
C GLY A 501 -13.69 1.46 -5.43
N ALA A 502 -13.32 0.50 -6.28
CA ALA A 502 -14.27 -0.40 -6.92
C ALA A 502 -15.00 -1.31 -5.92
N VAL A 503 -14.27 -1.92 -4.97
CA VAL A 503 -14.86 -2.78 -3.95
C VAL A 503 -15.77 -1.99 -3.01
N GLY A 504 -15.30 -0.85 -2.50
CA GLY A 504 -16.10 -0.01 -1.61
C GLY A 504 -17.39 0.46 -2.27
N ARG A 505 -17.31 0.94 -3.52
CA ARG A 505 -18.51 1.37 -4.27
C ARG A 505 -19.49 0.22 -4.52
N ALA A 506 -19.00 -0.98 -4.84
CA ALA A 506 -19.86 -2.14 -5.06
C ALA A 506 -20.59 -2.59 -3.78
N MET A 507 -19.97 -2.41 -2.61
CA MET A 507 -20.61 -2.67 -1.31
C MET A 507 -21.74 -1.65 -1.05
N THR A 508 -21.49 -0.35 -1.24
CA THR A 508 -22.51 0.70 -1.09
C THR A 508 -23.68 0.53 -2.06
N ASP A 509 -23.42 0.21 -3.33
CA ASP A 509 -24.47 0.02 -4.34
C ASP A 509 -25.34 -1.25 -4.09
N CYS A 510 -24.99 -2.08 -3.11
CA CYS A 510 -25.69 -3.32 -2.76
C CYS A 510 -26.59 -3.24 -1.53
N ALA A 511 -26.59 -2.11 -0.84
CA ALA A 511 -27.57 -1.82 0.20
C ALA A 511 -28.98 -2.17 -0.32
N PRO A 512 -29.79 -2.96 0.42
CA PRO A 512 -31.14 -3.33 -0.01
C PRO A 512 -31.94 -2.09 -0.44
N ASN A 513 -32.96 -2.21 -1.30
CA ASN A 513 -33.87 -1.09 -1.64
C ASN A 513 -34.68 -0.54 -0.43
N ASP A 514 -34.38 -1.03 0.76
CA ASP A 514 -34.91 -0.62 2.06
C ASP A 514 -33.74 -0.10 2.95
N ASP A 515 -32.63 0.37 2.38
CA ASP A 515 -31.50 1.10 3.00
C ASP A 515 -31.21 2.26 2.03
N VAL A 516 -31.99 3.33 2.18
CA VAL A 516 -32.10 4.37 1.14
C VAL A 516 -30.86 5.25 1.05
N ASP A 517 -30.03 5.31 2.09
CA ASP A 517 -28.78 6.09 2.12
C ASP A 517 -27.49 5.26 2.03
N GLY A 518 -27.58 3.93 2.14
CA GLY A 518 -26.52 2.99 1.80
C GLY A 518 -25.43 2.88 2.86
N ASP A 519 -25.80 3.11 4.11
CA ASP A 519 -24.89 3.26 5.25
C ASP A 519 -24.65 1.92 6.00
N GLY A 520 -25.44 0.90 5.68
CA GLY A 520 -25.38 -0.44 6.25
C GLY A 520 -26.53 -0.80 7.20
N LEU A 521 -27.47 0.11 7.48
CA LEU A 521 -28.74 -0.16 8.17
C LEU A 521 -29.92 -0.12 7.19
N THR A 522 -30.89 -1.01 7.36
CA THR A 522 -32.16 -0.88 6.64
C THR A 522 -33.07 0.20 7.27
N ASP A 523 -33.94 0.87 6.50
CA ASP A 523 -34.99 1.81 6.93
C ASP A 523 -35.79 1.29 8.16
N GLU A 524 -35.99 -0.04 8.26
CA GLU A 524 -36.63 -0.68 9.43
C GLU A 524 -35.70 -0.75 10.66
N GLU A 525 -34.42 -1.08 10.46
CA GLU A 525 -33.39 -1.08 11.52
C GLU A 525 -33.11 0.33 12.02
N GLU A 526 -33.06 1.31 11.13
CA GLU A 526 -32.92 2.72 11.44
C GLU A 526 -34.10 3.24 12.25
N GLY A 527 -35.33 2.86 11.89
CA GLY A 527 -36.50 3.10 12.73
C GLY A 527 -36.39 2.45 14.13
N GLY A 528 -35.62 1.37 14.25
CA GLY A 528 -35.30 0.68 15.51
C GLY A 528 -34.22 1.37 16.35
N PHE A 529 -33.21 1.98 15.70
CA PHE A 529 -32.11 2.71 16.34
C PHE A 529 -32.40 4.20 16.53
N GLY A 530 -33.38 4.74 15.81
CA GLY A 530 -33.83 6.13 15.84
C GLY A 530 -33.11 7.05 14.84
N THR A 531 -32.38 6.48 13.88
CA THR A 531 -31.62 7.17 12.83
C THR A 531 -32.51 7.58 11.65
N ASP A 532 -32.06 8.47 10.77
CA ASP A 532 -32.80 9.05 9.65
C ASP A 532 -32.57 8.24 8.37
N PRO A 533 -33.60 7.53 7.84
CA PRO A 533 -33.44 6.60 6.72
C PRO A 533 -33.00 7.13 5.37
N VAL A 534 -32.65 8.40 5.29
CA VAL A 534 -32.19 9.03 4.05
C VAL A 534 -30.93 9.87 4.27
N ASP A 535 -30.32 9.76 5.45
CA ASP A 535 -29.13 10.47 5.86
C ASP A 535 -28.15 9.46 6.49
N PRO A 536 -27.09 9.06 5.77
CA PRO A 536 -26.22 7.96 6.19
C PRO A 536 -25.36 8.28 7.42
N ASP A 537 -25.57 9.43 8.06
CA ASP A 537 -24.86 9.99 9.22
C ASP A 537 -25.84 10.92 9.95
N THR A 538 -26.77 10.33 10.71
CA THR A 538 -27.94 11.04 11.29
C THR A 538 -27.54 12.23 12.16
N ASP A 539 -26.41 12.13 12.85
CA ASP A 539 -25.95 13.16 13.77
C ASP A 539 -24.89 14.11 13.18
N GLY A 540 -24.43 13.80 11.96
CA GLY A 540 -23.65 14.67 11.08
C GLY A 540 -22.22 14.85 11.55
N ASP A 541 -21.61 13.82 12.14
CA ASP A 541 -20.29 13.88 12.75
C ASP A 541 -19.16 13.22 11.93
N GLY A 542 -19.53 12.60 10.80
CA GLY A 542 -18.66 12.01 9.80
C GLY A 542 -18.51 10.50 9.87
N PHE A 543 -19.22 9.81 10.77
CA PHE A 543 -19.35 8.35 10.80
C PHE A 543 -20.75 7.94 10.35
N TRP A 544 -20.85 6.77 9.73
CA TRP A 544 -22.15 6.28 9.25
C TRP A 544 -22.90 5.53 10.34
N ASP A 545 -24.21 5.66 10.40
CA ASP A 545 -25.04 5.12 11.48
C ASP A 545 -24.87 3.58 11.59
N GLY A 546 -24.83 2.90 10.45
CA GLY A 546 -24.57 1.46 10.38
C GLY A 546 -23.20 1.04 10.88
N TRP A 547 -22.18 1.84 10.63
CA TRP A 547 -20.84 1.62 11.17
C TRP A 547 -20.86 1.77 12.70
N GLU A 548 -21.50 2.81 13.21
CA GLU A 548 -21.56 3.05 14.66
C GLU A 548 -22.25 1.92 15.40
N ILE A 549 -23.38 1.42 14.87
CA ILE A 549 -24.09 0.27 15.44
C ILE A 549 -23.24 -1.00 15.40
N GLU A 550 -22.53 -1.28 14.30
CA GLU A 550 -21.67 -2.46 14.17
C GLU A 550 -20.53 -2.46 15.21
N PHE A 551 -19.95 -1.29 15.49
CA PHE A 551 -18.81 -1.13 16.40
C PHE A 551 -19.20 -0.70 17.83
N GLY A 552 -20.50 -0.53 18.10
CA GLY A 552 -21.06 -0.27 19.44
C GLY A 552 -21.00 1.19 19.90
N PHE A 553 -20.94 2.13 18.96
CA PHE A 553 -21.11 3.57 19.14
C PHE A 553 -22.59 3.98 19.03
N ASN A 554 -22.90 5.27 19.09
CA ASN A 554 -24.28 5.74 19.21
C ASN A 554 -24.64 6.79 18.13
N PRO A 555 -25.36 6.39 17.07
CA PRO A 555 -25.56 7.18 15.84
C PRO A 555 -26.51 8.38 15.96
N LEU A 556 -26.86 8.78 17.18
CA LEU A 556 -27.76 9.89 17.47
C LEU A 556 -27.11 10.98 18.30
N VAL A 557 -25.83 10.82 18.60
CA VAL A 557 -25.07 11.69 19.47
C VAL A 557 -23.74 11.89 18.79
N PRO A 558 -23.44 13.11 18.28
CA PRO A 558 -22.16 13.40 17.64
C PRO A 558 -21.03 13.05 18.58
N ASP A 559 -20.51 11.84 18.44
CA ASP A 559 -19.62 11.18 19.36
C ASP A 559 -18.45 10.58 18.61
N ASN A 560 -17.96 11.34 17.63
CA ASN A 560 -16.59 11.42 17.13
C ASN A 560 -15.70 10.71 18.15
N PRO A 561 -15.40 9.41 17.96
CA PRO A 561 -14.64 8.66 18.94
C PRO A 561 -13.27 9.29 18.86
N LEU A 562 -13.07 10.34 19.67
CA LEU A 562 -11.89 11.13 19.61
C LEU A 562 -10.77 10.14 19.86
N PRO A 563 -9.72 10.14 19.01
CA PRO A 563 -8.52 9.40 19.33
C PRO A 563 -8.14 9.86 20.72
N ILE A 564 -8.12 8.94 21.69
CA ILE A 564 -7.79 9.25 23.08
C ILE A 564 -6.47 10.03 23.05
N ILE A 565 -6.58 11.33 23.30
CA ILE A 565 -5.57 12.35 23.56
C ILE A 565 -4.13 11.88 23.29
N LEU A 566 -3.56 12.27 22.14
CA LEU A 566 -2.16 12.71 22.12
C LEU A 566 -1.81 13.53 20.87
N SER A 567 -2.12 14.82 20.89
CA SER A 567 -1.17 15.80 20.35
C SER A 567 -1.36 17.17 21.01
N LEU A 568 -0.23 17.69 21.50
CA LEU A 568 0.04 19.02 22.06
C LEU A 568 -0.25 19.28 23.55
N LEU A 569 0.76 19.03 24.39
CA LEU A 569 1.58 20.14 24.93
C LEU A 569 2.98 19.64 25.34
N LEU A 570 3.98 20.46 25.02
CA LEU A 570 5.42 20.24 24.97
C LEU A 570 6.10 19.98 26.33
N GLU A 571 7.24 19.29 26.24
CA GLU A 571 8.50 19.42 27.01
C GLU A 571 8.43 19.86 28.47
N GLU A 572 8.87 18.99 29.39
CA GLU A 572 10.24 19.00 29.93
C GLU A 572 10.37 17.99 31.08
N SER A 573 11.54 17.35 31.13
CA SER A 573 12.30 16.87 32.30
C SER A 573 11.56 16.24 33.50
N GLY A 574 11.98 15.01 33.85
CA GLY A 574 11.90 14.53 35.23
C GLY A 574 11.57 13.06 35.37
N SER A 575 12.58 12.29 35.74
CA SER A 575 12.56 10.87 36.09
C SER A 575 11.59 10.50 37.21
N ASP A 576 10.90 9.37 37.06
CA ASP A 576 10.82 8.23 37.98
C ASP A 576 9.96 7.13 37.31
N GLY A 577 10.26 5.83 37.28
CA GLY A 577 11.33 4.99 37.79
C GLY A 577 10.78 3.55 37.79
N GLY A 578 11.48 2.60 37.15
CA GLY A 578 11.24 1.16 37.29
C GLY A 578 10.61 0.46 36.08
N GLY A 579 11.44 -0.21 35.27
CA GLY A 579 11.08 -0.90 34.03
C GLY A 579 10.84 -2.42 34.14
N THR A 580 10.63 -3.05 32.99
CA THR A 580 11.34 -4.26 32.50
C THR A 580 11.26 -4.29 30.97
N THR A 581 12.42 -4.53 30.36
CA THR A 581 12.79 -4.48 28.93
C THR A 581 12.47 -5.78 28.17
N SER A 582 12.31 -5.70 26.83
CA SER A 582 12.74 -6.70 25.80
C SER A 582 11.94 -6.71 24.47
N GLU A 583 11.29 -5.62 24.04
CA GLU A 583 10.61 -5.63 22.73
C GLU A 583 11.40 -4.98 21.57
N PHE A 584 12.53 -4.30 21.83
CA PHE A 584 13.38 -3.67 20.80
C PHE A 584 14.85 -3.68 21.27
N ASP A 585 15.61 -4.68 20.85
CA ASP A 585 17.06 -4.89 21.08
C ASP A 585 17.57 -5.68 19.85
N GLU A 586 17.91 -4.96 18.78
CA GLU A 586 18.18 -5.47 17.44
C GLU A 586 19.51 -6.26 17.38
N ASP A 587 20.50 -5.88 18.19
CA ASP A 587 21.83 -6.49 18.21
C ASP A 587 22.10 -7.40 19.42
N GLY A 588 21.19 -7.43 20.40
CA GLY A 588 21.16 -8.36 21.52
C GLY A 588 22.10 -7.99 22.67
N ASP A 589 22.48 -6.71 22.78
CA ASP A 589 23.46 -6.22 23.73
C ASP A 589 22.90 -5.83 25.11
N GLY A 590 21.56 -5.79 25.19
CA GLY A 590 20.81 -5.47 26.40
C GLY A 590 20.44 -4.00 26.55
N ILE A 591 20.74 -3.17 25.55
CA ILE A 591 20.32 -1.79 25.39
C ILE A 591 19.14 -1.74 24.40
N ASP A 592 18.18 -0.84 24.63
CA ASP A 592 17.00 -0.74 23.75
C ASP A 592 17.37 0.12 22.53
N ASP A 593 16.94 -0.29 21.33
CA ASP A 593 17.26 0.36 20.03
C ASP A 593 17.06 1.90 20.03
N ARG A 594 16.22 2.42 20.93
CA ARG A 594 15.93 3.86 21.04
C ARG A 594 16.96 4.66 21.81
N VAL A 595 17.77 3.99 22.62
CA VAL A 595 18.86 4.59 23.43
C VAL A 595 20.21 3.99 23.09
N ASP A 596 20.23 3.01 22.19
CA ASP A 596 21.44 2.40 21.67
C ASP A 596 22.16 3.37 20.72
N ASN A 597 23.37 3.78 21.10
CA ASN A 597 24.23 4.62 20.27
C ASN A 597 24.98 3.82 19.20
N CYS A 598 24.71 2.52 19.07
CA CYS A 598 25.38 1.69 18.09
C CYS A 598 24.54 0.49 17.64
N HIS A 599 24.40 0.30 16.33
CA HIS A 599 23.67 -0.86 15.79
C HIS A 599 24.49 -2.17 15.81
N LEU A 600 25.58 -2.20 16.61
CA LEU A 600 26.48 -3.33 16.79
C LEU A 600 26.75 -3.49 18.27
N PHE A 601 26.68 -4.74 18.74
CA PHE A 601 26.76 -5.09 20.16
C PHE A 601 27.81 -4.27 20.92
N ASN A 602 27.36 -3.30 21.72
CA ASN A 602 28.21 -2.43 22.53
C ASN A 602 27.54 -2.07 23.87
N PRO A 603 27.31 -3.04 24.77
CA PRO A 603 26.59 -2.81 26.02
C PRO A 603 27.11 -1.65 26.90
N PRO A 604 28.42 -1.30 26.87
CA PRO A 604 28.93 -0.14 27.59
C PRO A 604 28.44 1.23 27.09
N GLN A 605 27.96 1.32 25.85
CA GLN A 605 27.49 2.56 25.21
C GLN A 605 28.52 3.70 25.28
N THR A 606 29.81 3.36 25.30
CA THR A 606 30.89 4.35 25.32
C THR A 606 30.86 5.16 24.03
N ASP A 607 30.98 6.48 24.16
CA ASP A 607 31.00 7.48 23.09
C ASP A 607 32.08 8.49 23.50
N THR A 608 33.29 8.28 22.97
CA THR A 608 34.50 8.96 23.44
C THR A 608 34.60 10.41 22.94
N ASP A 609 34.07 10.72 21.75
CA ASP A 609 34.07 12.07 21.17
C ASP A 609 32.76 12.84 21.38
N GLY A 610 31.69 12.15 21.79
CA GLY A 610 30.38 12.73 22.11
C GLY A 610 29.55 13.07 20.89
N ASP A 611 29.80 12.46 19.74
CA ASP A 611 29.06 12.72 18.50
C ASP A 611 27.70 11.99 18.44
N GLY A 612 27.45 11.09 19.40
CA GLY A 612 26.23 10.30 19.52
C GLY A 612 26.32 8.92 18.88
N ARG A 613 27.48 8.51 18.35
CA ARG A 613 27.78 7.18 17.85
C ARG A 613 28.69 6.46 18.85
N GLY A 614 28.37 5.21 19.17
CA GLY A 614 29.16 4.44 20.12
C GLY A 614 30.50 4.01 19.52
N ASP A 615 31.55 4.01 20.35
CA ASP A 615 32.92 3.59 20.04
C ASP A 615 32.99 2.22 19.30
N GLY A 616 32.01 1.34 19.53
CA GLY A 616 31.91 0.01 18.92
C GLY A 616 31.56 0.01 17.42
N CYS A 617 30.98 1.10 16.91
CA CYS A 617 30.66 1.28 15.50
C CYS A 617 31.07 2.64 14.96
N ASP A 618 31.86 3.39 15.72
CA ASP A 618 32.51 4.60 15.23
C ASP A 618 33.85 4.28 14.55
N ASP A 619 34.01 4.83 13.35
CA ASP A 619 35.24 4.68 12.57
C ASP A 619 36.37 5.61 13.08
N ASP A 620 36.05 6.66 13.87
CA ASP A 620 36.96 7.72 14.38
C ASP A 620 36.54 8.15 15.80
N ALA A 621 36.56 7.20 16.75
CA ALA A 621 35.92 7.33 18.07
C ALA A 621 36.44 8.48 18.95
N ASP A 622 37.55 9.14 18.60
CA ASP A 622 38.06 10.30 19.34
C ASP A 622 38.07 11.61 18.52
N ALA A 623 37.53 11.57 17.30
CA ALA A 623 37.44 12.69 16.36
C ALA A 623 38.75 13.41 16.05
N ASP A 624 39.89 12.72 16.12
CA ASP A 624 41.18 13.30 15.75
C ASP A 624 41.43 13.29 14.23
N GLY A 625 40.57 12.58 13.50
CA GLY A 625 40.60 12.47 12.05
C GLY A 625 41.38 11.27 11.52
N ILE A 626 41.72 10.27 12.34
CA ILE A 626 42.41 9.02 11.97
C ILE A 626 41.51 7.82 12.29
N CYS A 627 41.45 6.83 11.39
CA CYS A 627 40.50 5.73 11.56
C CYS A 627 40.98 4.63 12.52
N ASN A 628 40.06 4.16 13.38
CA ASN A 628 40.24 3.07 14.36
C ASN A 628 40.44 1.68 13.73
N THR A 629 40.09 1.52 12.47
CA THR A 629 40.28 0.25 11.74
C THR A 629 40.70 0.49 10.30
N PRO A 630 41.38 -0.48 9.65
CA PRO A 630 41.78 -0.36 8.26
C PRO A 630 40.61 -0.76 7.33
N THR A 631 39.51 0.00 7.35
CA THR A 631 38.37 -0.22 6.44
C THR A 631 38.60 0.53 5.12
N PHE A 632 38.69 -0.22 4.01
CA PHE A 632 38.80 0.36 2.66
C PHE A 632 37.40 0.65 2.12
N GLY A 633 36.87 1.85 2.38
CA GLY A 633 35.59 2.31 1.82
C GLY A 633 35.53 3.83 1.64
N PRO A 634 34.87 4.36 0.59
CA PRO A 634 34.80 5.80 0.31
C PRO A 634 33.85 6.59 1.23
N LEU A 635 33.50 6.05 2.41
CA LEU A 635 32.53 6.61 3.35
C LEU A 635 33.06 6.82 4.78
N SER A 636 34.27 6.39 5.12
CA SER A 636 34.87 6.68 6.43
C SER A 636 35.29 8.16 6.45
N GLY A 637 34.68 8.96 7.32
CA GLY A 637 34.93 10.40 7.46
C GLY A 637 36.35 10.76 7.94
N CYS A 638 37.12 9.78 8.39
CA CYS A 638 38.48 9.87 8.90
C CYS A 638 39.55 9.55 7.83
N ARG A 639 40.80 9.95 8.10
CA ARG A 639 41.95 9.81 7.19
C ARG A 639 42.78 8.60 7.56
N LEU A 640 43.06 7.74 6.59
CA LEU A 640 44.11 6.72 6.72
C LEU A 640 45.47 7.36 6.39
N PHE A 641 46.41 7.38 7.34
CA PHE A 641 47.79 7.80 7.05
C PHE A 641 48.52 6.68 6.28
N ALA A 642 48.93 6.98 5.05
CA ALA A 642 49.80 6.14 4.21
C ALA A 642 49.44 4.63 4.22
N HIS A 643 48.19 4.30 3.88
CA HIS A 643 47.71 2.96 3.52
C HIS A 643 47.91 1.80 4.52
N ARG A 644 48.42 1.99 5.74
CA ARG A 644 48.57 0.88 6.72
C ARG A 644 48.50 1.25 8.20
N PHE A 645 48.37 2.51 8.57
CA PHE A 645 48.31 2.89 9.98
C PHE A 645 46.87 3.08 10.42
N VAL A 646 46.45 2.17 11.29
CA VAL A 646 45.27 2.30 12.16
C VAL A 646 45.65 3.27 13.27
N ASP A 647 44.67 4.01 13.78
CA ASP A 647 44.87 4.89 14.93
C ASP A 647 45.63 4.15 16.06
N ASN A 648 46.81 4.67 16.41
CA ASN A 648 47.62 4.14 17.49
C ASN A 648 47.19 4.65 18.87
N CYS A 649 46.20 5.55 18.94
CA CYS A 649 45.46 5.88 20.15
C CYS A 649 43.94 6.02 19.91
N PRO A 650 43.21 4.91 19.67
CA PRO A 650 41.80 4.89 19.22
C PRO A 650 40.76 5.64 20.07
N PHE A 651 41.14 6.10 21.25
CA PHE A 651 40.27 6.75 22.24
C PHE A 651 40.95 7.98 22.86
N THR A 652 42.02 8.50 22.27
CA THR A 652 42.79 9.63 22.80
C THR A 652 43.38 10.46 21.67
N PRO A 653 42.82 11.67 21.40
CA PRO A 653 43.10 12.38 20.16
C PRO A 653 44.58 12.63 19.91
N ASN A 654 45.12 12.09 18.83
CA ASN A 654 46.53 12.19 18.49
C ASN A 654 46.79 12.15 16.97
N SER A 655 46.19 13.10 16.23
CA SER A 655 46.21 13.15 14.76
C SER A 655 47.59 13.15 14.07
N ASN A 656 48.69 13.24 14.84
CA ASN A 656 50.07 13.14 14.38
C ASN A 656 50.64 11.70 14.41
N GLN A 657 49.95 10.77 15.07
CA GLN A 657 50.26 9.34 15.18
C GLN A 657 51.72 9.09 15.63
N HIS A 658 52.26 9.97 16.46
CA HIS A 658 53.60 9.81 17.01
C HIS A 658 53.66 8.57 17.90
N ASP A 659 54.65 7.73 17.63
CA ASP A 659 55.00 6.53 18.39
C ASP A 659 56.53 6.53 18.49
N LEU A 660 57.05 6.83 19.68
CA LEU A 660 58.49 7.12 19.89
C LEU A 660 59.34 5.86 20.09
N ASP A 661 58.76 4.74 20.52
CA ASP A 661 59.44 3.45 20.70
C ASP A 661 58.95 2.36 19.72
N CYS A 662 58.01 2.70 18.84
CA CYS A 662 57.50 1.90 17.73
C CYS A 662 56.86 0.57 18.13
N ASP A 663 56.23 0.51 19.29
CA ASP A 663 55.52 -0.68 19.75
C ASP A 663 54.09 -0.79 19.19
N GLY A 664 53.62 0.27 18.52
CA GLY A 664 52.30 0.37 17.90
C GLY A 664 51.27 1.11 18.75
N ALA A 665 51.60 1.53 19.97
CA ALA A 665 50.81 2.47 20.76
C ALA A 665 51.33 3.90 20.54
N GLY A 666 50.42 4.87 20.43
CA GLY A 666 50.81 6.26 20.26
C GLY A 666 51.31 6.85 21.57
N SER A 667 52.30 7.75 21.49
CA SER A 667 52.83 8.53 22.61
C SER A 667 51.76 9.26 23.45
N ALA A 668 50.56 9.48 22.89
CA ALA A 668 49.46 10.14 23.59
C ALA A 668 48.71 9.21 24.56
N CYS A 669 48.73 7.90 24.32
CA CYS A 669 47.99 6.89 25.09
C CYS A 669 48.89 5.76 25.63
N ASP A 670 50.20 5.79 25.33
CA ASP A 670 51.17 4.84 25.83
C ASP A 670 51.72 5.24 27.22
N PRO A 671 51.45 4.44 28.28
CA PRO A 671 51.99 4.69 29.62
C PRO A 671 53.46 4.29 29.80
N ASP A 672 54.05 3.51 28.88
CA ASP A 672 55.35 2.86 29.03
C ASP A 672 56.46 3.44 28.13
N GLU A 673 56.23 4.62 27.50
CA GLU A 673 57.07 5.39 26.53
C GLU A 673 58.57 5.55 26.89
N SER A 674 58.98 5.12 28.08
CA SER A 674 60.35 5.05 28.54
C SER A 674 61.17 3.85 28.05
N ASP A 675 60.58 2.80 27.46
CA ASP A 675 61.32 1.62 26.97
C ASP A 675 61.87 1.80 25.54
N ARG A 676 62.93 2.60 25.43
CA ARG A 676 63.57 2.95 24.15
C ARG A 676 64.17 1.74 23.43
N THR A 677 63.36 1.03 22.67
CA THR A 677 63.84 0.09 21.65
C THR A 677 63.84 0.82 20.31
N ALA A 678 65.01 1.28 19.85
CA ALA A 678 65.11 2.10 18.64
C ALA A 678 64.52 1.39 17.41
N CYS A 679 63.60 2.06 16.70
CA CYS A 679 62.97 1.58 15.48
C CYS A 679 64.02 1.32 14.39
N GLY A 680 64.40 0.05 14.20
CA GLY A 680 65.33 -0.39 13.17
C GLY A 680 64.63 -0.61 11.83
N GLY A 681 65.01 0.16 10.81
CA GLY A 681 64.37 0.14 9.49
C GLY A 681 64.69 -1.06 8.59
N THR A 682 63.93 -1.21 7.50
CA THR A 682 64.42 -1.58 6.15
C THR A 682 63.28 -1.51 5.11
N ASN A 683 63.56 -0.81 4.00
CA ASN A 683 63.05 -0.92 2.61
C ASN A 683 61.55 -1.13 2.32
N TRP A 684 60.96 -0.28 1.46
CA TRP A 684 60.38 -0.52 0.10
C TRP A 684 59.88 0.88 -0.38
N GLY A 685 60.09 1.43 -1.58
CA GLY A 685 60.56 0.90 -2.85
C GLY A 685 59.44 0.88 -3.90
N TRP A 686 59.15 2.06 -4.48
CA TRP A 686 58.18 2.41 -5.55
C TRP A 686 56.68 2.44 -5.22
#